data_AF-A0A8T6V4K8-F1
#
_entry.id   AF-A0A8T6V4K8-F1
#
_cell.length_a   1.000
_cell.length_b   1.000
_cell.length_c   1.000
_cell.angle_alpha   90.00
_cell.angle_beta   90.00
_cell.angle_gamma   90.00
#
_symmetry.space_group_name_H-M   'P 1'
#
loop_
_entity.id
_entity.type
_entity.pdbx_description
1 polymer ?
#
loop_
_entity_poly.entity_id
_entity_poly.type
_entity_poly.pdbx_seq_one_letter_code
_entity_poly.pdbx_strand_id
1 'polypeptide(L)'
;MANFNPKSLQQIVASMAAKISAETPITDFTDGSVILTLLETAAVEDFQQYVQMLNIIRNYNLDTTEGEDLDLRAGEYGLTRLQATPHSGLISIFDNRFTKISTKLYAGLPGPISGSTTLNVDDASSFPSSGQIFIGRGTANSEGPIAYSAAPVDNTSYWTITLDTALINDHGTDESIILAQFGDRIIPAGTEVQIPENDVSDQVLFEINQTITLLDGEDTVENVLVTALDPGAFSVPANSIVSFTNPPFTAATVTNPLPFVNGRDEESDQELRDRIRQTLQSLSRGTRTSVLNGILGLVDEETNQSIVSASLIPPVVLADGPTRVFIDNGRGLEPSLSSVGSENILIGATGGEKFFQLDNFPAAKANLVTQNVEPFSLSGAETLVFNVGTNQENFVFVPTDFQILGTAEATEVAEAINNRSTLVEARTITEADGRKVIINPRASTNENLSIDSSSTANSSLNFSTVEVATLKLYKNDKLLVKDGRTASILSLGQPFNLDTTTTATTDGDITVTGGSRVITKSVAGTEPFKQLLHPGDYVKFSVDADAAFRRVRTVVSDTKVILDEPYTVSGGGIGDLIIWNSPQLEISANGDIEETEVVSFGPNDFANASQALASEVIQRLEQEVQLSRVELAVNDTRISITSDKENSADSKIQIIGGAAALSMGFSSSNSLTGTLTFTGGETEVTGSGTAFTSELQEGQWIRADLDGNGSWTKIETIENDTTLYLTEGYRGLDRSGVASSSIAFGTLEQGSDRDYVLNRSNGQIELEAPLQAGDSLTAGSINTRAFVDSLQETFDFDALGSSSSLIVCIDGGYQGTVTTGDASAPYNNFFDSSIVNVGSNFFNGFYIQWITGDNEGETSFVSSYNNSTGEFNTVTDFTNSIAPGDKFILCQVINFTHATDFADPENVFASEVIEVINNQILGGKAELLTIDNSIRLRTSNFSEEGRIQIKGGTANNVLGFSLVEQENQLTNLANVTSGNSDRNGNPSALGYTLGPNQTLVMILNGDNIGGTFSVIMDVDGEVTGASSGTSFSDSNLTSNYPTDDYFIGFWVYWLSGANEG
;
A
#
# COMPACT_ATOMS: atom_id res chain seq x y z
N MET A 1 -45.62 33.55 -30.26
CA MET A 1 -45.59 34.32 -31.52
C MET A 1 -46.89 34.09 -32.27
N ALA A 2 -47.44 35.12 -32.92
CA ALA A 2 -48.58 34.96 -33.82
C ALA A 2 -48.22 33.95 -34.93
N ASN A 3 -49.15 33.07 -35.27
CA ASN A 3 -48.93 31.98 -36.22
C ASN A 3 -48.71 32.56 -37.64
N PHE A 4 -47.46 32.75 -38.05
CA PHE A 4 -47.12 33.20 -39.40
C PHE A 4 -47.34 32.05 -40.38
N ASN A 5 -48.36 32.18 -41.22
CA ASN A 5 -48.67 31.18 -42.25
C ASN A 5 -48.30 31.76 -43.63
N PRO A 6 -47.22 31.28 -44.26
CA PRO A 6 -46.80 31.78 -45.57
C PRO A 6 -47.89 31.47 -46.60
N LYS A 7 -48.29 32.49 -47.38
CA LYS A 7 -49.27 32.35 -48.45
C LYS A 7 -48.56 32.19 -49.79
N SER A 8 -49.06 31.32 -50.65
CA SER A 8 -48.61 31.27 -52.04
C SER A 8 -49.03 32.55 -52.78
N LEU A 9 -48.32 32.90 -53.86
CA LEU A 9 -48.68 34.05 -54.69
C LEU A 9 -50.15 34.01 -55.12
N GLN A 10 -50.66 32.83 -55.52
CA GLN A 10 -52.07 32.69 -55.91
C GLN A 10 -53.04 32.96 -54.76
N GLN A 11 -52.70 32.57 -53.53
CA GLN A 11 -53.52 32.84 -52.36
C GLN A 11 -53.54 34.33 -52.00
N ILE A 12 -52.42 35.03 -52.19
CA ILE A 12 -52.32 36.48 -52.00
C ILE A 12 -53.22 37.19 -53.02
N VAL A 13 -53.05 36.90 -54.32
CA VAL A 13 -53.87 37.47 -55.40
C VAL A 13 -55.36 37.19 -55.16
N ALA A 14 -55.73 35.95 -54.83
CA ALA A 14 -57.12 35.59 -54.54
C ALA A 14 -57.68 36.35 -53.33
N SER A 15 -56.88 36.58 -52.28
CA SER A 15 -57.32 37.35 -51.12
C SER A 15 -57.48 38.85 -51.42
N MET A 16 -56.60 39.42 -52.24
CA MET A 16 -56.71 40.81 -52.70
C MET A 16 -57.95 40.99 -53.59
N ALA A 17 -58.16 40.09 -54.54
CA ALA A 17 -59.33 40.09 -55.41
C ALA A 17 -60.63 39.93 -54.61
N ALA A 18 -60.69 39.00 -53.66
CA ALA A 18 -61.83 38.80 -52.78
C ALA A 18 -62.15 40.07 -51.97
N LYS A 19 -61.14 40.73 -51.39
CA LYS A 19 -61.35 41.96 -50.62
C LYS A 19 -61.89 43.11 -51.48
N ILE A 20 -61.33 43.32 -52.68
CA ILE A 20 -61.80 44.37 -53.59
C ILE A 20 -63.22 44.08 -54.08
N SER A 21 -63.54 42.82 -54.37
CA SER A 21 -64.89 42.43 -54.76
C SER A 21 -65.94 42.68 -53.66
N ALA A 22 -65.53 42.65 -52.39
CA ALA A 22 -66.42 42.87 -51.24
C ALA A 22 -66.59 44.36 -50.89
N GLU A 23 -65.55 45.18 -51.07
CA GLU A 23 -65.52 46.58 -50.63
C GLU A 23 -65.80 47.58 -51.77
N THR A 24 -65.80 47.13 -53.02
CA THR A 24 -65.94 48.00 -54.20
C THR A 24 -66.92 47.41 -55.22
N PRO A 25 -67.49 48.21 -56.14
CA PRO A 25 -68.34 47.71 -57.23
C PRO A 25 -67.56 47.04 -58.38
N ILE A 26 -66.25 46.83 -58.23
CA ILE A 26 -65.40 46.23 -59.28
C ILE A 26 -65.65 44.72 -59.32
N THR A 27 -65.90 44.19 -60.53
CA THR A 27 -66.26 42.77 -60.73
C THR A 27 -65.40 42.04 -61.76
N ASP A 28 -64.55 42.74 -62.51
CA ASP A 28 -63.72 42.14 -63.56
C ASP A 28 -62.35 41.70 -63.03
N PHE A 29 -62.28 40.43 -62.61
CA PHE A 29 -61.07 39.75 -62.17
C PHE A 29 -60.70 38.59 -63.11
N THR A 30 -61.05 38.69 -64.40
CA THR A 30 -60.70 37.69 -65.40
C THR A 30 -59.23 37.82 -65.85
N ASP A 31 -58.65 36.73 -66.33
CA ASP A 31 -57.28 36.70 -66.86
C ASP A 31 -57.13 37.75 -67.99
N GLY A 32 -56.23 38.71 -67.79
CA GLY A 32 -56.01 39.84 -68.71
C GLY A 32 -56.75 41.14 -68.36
N SER A 33 -57.55 41.17 -67.28
CA SER A 33 -58.11 42.40 -66.72
C SER A 33 -57.00 43.32 -66.20
N VAL A 34 -57.12 44.62 -66.48
CA VAL A 34 -56.20 45.66 -65.97
C VAL A 34 -56.13 45.65 -64.44
N ILE A 35 -57.25 45.35 -63.77
CA ILE A 35 -57.30 45.27 -62.31
C ILE A 35 -56.55 44.03 -61.82
N LEU A 36 -56.74 42.86 -62.44
CA LEU A 36 -56.02 41.65 -62.03
C LEU A 36 -54.50 41.83 -62.19
N THR A 37 -54.03 42.38 -63.32
CA THR A 37 -52.60 42.65 -63.55
C THR A 37 -52.00 43.61 -62.51
N LEU A 38 -52.76 44.62 -62.10
CA LEU A 38 -52.34 45.55 -61.03
C LEU A 38 -52.23 44.84 -59.68
N LEU A 39 -53.18 43.95 -59.37
CA LEU A 39 -53.15 43.13 -58.15
C LEU A 39 -52.04 42.09 -58.16
N GLU A 40 -51.76 41.46 -59.30
CA GLU A 40 -50.65 40.53 -59.46
C GLU A 40 -49.31 41.23 -59.19
N THR A 41 -49.13 42.46 -59.69
CA THR A 41 -47.92 43.26 -59.44
C THR A 41 -47.75 43.55 -57.95
N ALA A 42 -48.81 43.99 -57.27
CA ALA A 42 -48.79 44.22 -55.82
C ALA A 42 -48.58 42.93 -55.02
N ALA A 43 -49.19 41.82 -55.46
CA ALA A 43 -49.07 40.52 -54.83
C ALA A 43 -47.65 39.93 -54.95
N VAL A 44 -46.90 40.25 -56.01
CA VAL A 44 -45.49 39.85 -56.16
C VAL A 44 -44.63 40.54 -55.10
N GLU A 45 -44.83 41.84 -54.85
CA GLU A 45 -44.13 42.57 -53.77
C GLU A 45 -44.48 42.00 -52.40
N ASP A 46 -45.77 41.77 -52.13
CA ASP A 46 -46.22 41.12 -50.89
C ASP A 46 -45.60 39.72 -50.73
N PHE A 47 -45.56 38.93 -51.80
CA PHE A 47 -44.96 37.60 -51.80
C PHE A 47 -43.45 37.64 -51.49
N GLN A 48 -42.71 38.58 -52.08
CA GLN A 48 -41.30 38.80 -51.73
C GLN A 48 -41.15 39.15 -50.26
N GLN A 49 -42.05 39.96 -49.70
CA GLN A 49 -42.05 40.28 -48.27
C GLN A 49 -42.34 39.04 -47.40
N TYR A 50 -43.24 38.14 -47.82
CA TYR A 50 -43.44 36.85 -47.14
C TYR A 50 -42.18 35.97 -47.17
N VAL A 51 -41.47 35.92 -48.30
CA VAL A 51 -40.21 35.16 -48.42
C VAL A 51 -39.12 35.75 -47.51
N GLN A 52 -38.97 37.07 -47.48
CA GLN A 52 -38.01 37.74 -46.59
C GLN A 52 -38.35 37.48 -45.11
N MET A 53 -39.62 37.57 -44.73
CA MET A 53 -40.07 37.28 -43.36
C MET A 53 -39.82 35.82 -42.98
N LEU A 54 -40.05 34.88 -43.91
CA LEU A 54 -39.76 33.46 -43.70
C LEU A 54 -38.26 33.22 -43.50
N ASN A 55 -37.40 33.87 -44.28
CA ASN A 55 -35.95 33.77 -44.13
C ASN A 55 -35.49 34.33 -42.79
N ILE A 56 -36.04 35.45 -42.31
CA ILE A 56 -35.73 35.96 -40.96
C ILE A 56 -36.10 34.93 -39.88
N ILE A 57 -37.26 34.29 -39.99
CA ILE A 57 -37.69 33.27 -39.03
C ILE A 57 -36.79 32.04 -39.08
N ARG A 58 -36.38 31.61 -40.28
CA ARG A 58 -35.44 30.47 -40.45
C ARG A 58 -34.05 30.80 -39.91
N ASN A 59 -33.51 31.97 -40.20
CA ASN A 59 -32.18 32.37 -39.74
C ASN A 59 -32.17 32.66 -38.23
N TYR A 60 -33.32 32.89 -37.59
CA TYR A 60 -33.43 32.97 -36.14
C TYR A 60 -33.48 31.60 -35.45
N ASN A 61 -33.97 30.58 -36.13
CA ASN A 61 -34.08 29.24 -35.56
C ASN A 61 -32.75 28.49 -35.69
N LEU A 62 -32.15 28.16 -34.54
CA LEU A 62 -30.88 27.44 -34.45
C LEU A 62 -30.85 26.14 -35.28
N ASP A 63 -31.98 25.45 -35.47
CA ASP A 63 -32.01 24.21 -36.25
C ASP A 63 -31.94 24.44 -37.78
N THR A 64 -32.19 25.66 -38.25
CA THR A 64 -32.24 26.00 -39.69
C THR A 64 -31.25 27.08 -40.12
N THR A 65 -30.51 27.68 -39.19
CA THR A 65 -29.45 28.67 -39.47
C THR A 65 -28.14 27.98 -39.86
N GLU A 66 -27.45 28.50 -40.87
CA GLU A 66 -26.19 27.97 -41.43
C GLU A 66 -25.21 29.11 -41.74
N GLY A 67 -23.91 28.81 -41.85
CA GLY A 67 -22.86 29.77 -42.21
C GLY A 67 -22.70 30.97 -41.26
N GLU A 68 -22.48 32.16 -41.82
CA GLU A 68 -22.19 33.40 -41.07
C GLU A 68 -23.30 33.77 -40.08
N ASP A 69 -24.58 33.52 -40.42
CA ASP A 69 -25.69 33.78 -39.51
C ASP A 69 -25.63 32.88 -38.27
N LEU A 70 -25.14 31.64 -38.41
CA LEU A 70 -24.95 30.72 -37.30
C LEU A 70 -23.77 31.17 -36.42
N ASP A 71 -22.71 31.72 -37.02
CA ASP A 71 -21.58 32.29 -36.29
C ASP A 71 -21.99 33.53 -35.48
N LEU A 72 -22.83 34.40 -36.05
CA LEU A 72 -23.41 35.53 -35.31
C LEU A 72 -24.27 35.05 -34.14
N ARG A 73 -25.04 33.97 -34.33
CA ARG A 73 -25.83 33.35 -33.27
C ARG A 73 -24.96 32.75 -32.17
N ALA A 74 -23.84 32.12 -32.53
CA ALA A 74 -22.83 31.66 -31.58
C ALA A 74 -22.25 32.82 -30.77
N GLY A 75 -21.99 33.95 -31.43
CA GLY A 75 -21.47 35.17 -30.82
C GLY A 75 -22.37 35.77 -29.73
N GLU A 76 -23.70 35.61 -29.83
CA GLU A 76 -24.64 36.01 -28.77
C GLU A 76 -24.36 35.29 -27.43
N TYR A 77 -23.78 34.09 -27.50
CA TYR A 77 -23.41 33.27 -26.34
C TYR A 77 -21.90 33.34 -26.02
N GLY A 78 -21.16 34.25 -26.66
CA GLY A 78 -19.71 34.39 -26.49
C GLY A 78 -18.90 33.26 -27.14
N LEU A 79 -19.52 32.50 -28.04
CA LEU A 79 -18.85 31.42 -28.77
C LEU A 79 -18.35 31.95 -30.12
N THR A 80 -17.21 31.43 -30.56
CA THR A 80 -16.67 31.62 -31.91
C THR A 80 -16.35 30.27 -32.53
N ARG A 81 -16.54 30.12 -33.84
CA ARG A 81 -16.28 28.87 -34.56
C ARG A 81 -14.84 28.43 -34.35
N LEU A 82 -14.64 27.16 -33.96
CA LEU A 82 -13.31 26.63 -33.78
C LEU A 82 -12.62 26.53 -35.13
N GLN A 83 -11.48 27.22 -35.25
CA GLN A 83 -10.66 27.19 -36.45
C GLN A 83 -9.87 25.89 -36.51
N ALA A 84 -9.53 25.46 -37.74
CA ALA A 84 -8.66 24.32 -37.97
C ALA A 84 -7.31 24.51 -37.26
N THR A 85 -6.78 23.45 -36.66
CA THR A 85 -5.48 23.46 -36.00
C THR A 85 -4.52 22.51 -36.69
N PRO A 86 -3.25 22.89 -36.88
CA PRO A 86 -2.23 22.00 -37.41
C PRO A 86 -1.85 20.94 -36.39
N HIS A 87 -1.43 19.77 -36.88
CA HIS A 87 -0.76 18.78 -36.05
C HIS A 87 0.58 19.33 -35.55
N SER A 88 0.94 19.00 -34.31
CA SER A 88 2.28 19.23 -33.79
C SER A 88 2.70 18.08 -32.90
N GLY A 89 4.00 17.80 -32.85
CA GLY A 89 4.51 16.69 -32.05
C GLY A 89 6.02 16.51 -32.19
N LEU A 90 6.51 15.48 -31.51
CA LEU A 90 7.93 15.18 -31.41
C LEU A 90 8.33 14.11 -32.43
N ILE A 91 9.47 14.33 -33.09
CA ILE A 91 10.12 13.38 -34.01
C ILE A 91 11.54 13.09 -33.54
N SER A 92 12.11 12.01 -34.08
CA SER A 92 13.53 11.67 -33.97
C SER A 92 14.18 11.72 -35.34
N ILE A 93 15.38 12.30 -35.41
CA ILE A 93 16.16 12.46 -36.65
C ILE A 93 17.45 11.65 -36.53
N PHE A 94 17.78 10.91 -37.58
CA PHE A 94 18.90 9.96 -37.63
C PHE A 94 19.88 10.27 -38.75
N ASP A 95 21.15 9.92 -38.55
CA ASP A 95 22.23 9.95 -39.53
C ASP A 95 22.72 8.54 -39.85
N ASN A 96 22.16 7.94 -40.90
CA ASN A 96 22.43 6.53 -41.25
C ASN A 96 23.78 6.32 -41.98
N ARG A 97 24.68 7.31 -42.02
CA ARG A 97 26.02 7.16 -42.62
C ARG A 97 26.96 6.33 -41.75
N PHE A 98 26.70 6.29 -40.45
CA PHE A 98 27.49 5.57 -39.46
C PHE A 98 26.60 5.12 -38.31
N THR A 99 27.15 4.26 -37.45
CA THR A 99 26.56 3.91 -36.16
C THR A 99 27.42 4.56 -35.10
N LYS A 100 26.79 5.17 -34.08
CA LYS A 100 27.51 5.77 -32.97
C LYS A 100 28.47 4.76 -32.33
N ILE A 101 29.74 5.15 -32.23
CA ILE A 101 30.76 4.39 -31.51
C ILE A 101 31.02 5.11 -30.21
N SER A 102 30.58 4.52 -29.10
CA SER A 102 30.81 5.05 -27.76
C SER A 102 31.16 3.95 -26.78
N THR A 103 31.88 4.35 -25.75
CA THR A 103 32.24 3.54 -24.58
C THR A 103 32.15 4.44 -23.35
N LYS A 104 32.57 3.93 -22.20
CA LYS A 104 32.68 4.72 -20.97
C LYS A 104 34.01 4.46 -20.28
N LEU A 105 34.44 5.41 -19.44
CA LEU A 105 35.62 5.22 -18.61
C LEU A 105 35.45 4.02 -17.69
N TYR A 106 36.48 3.18 -17.61
CA TYR A 106 36.47 1.93 -16.86
C TYR A 106 36.40 2.20 -15.36
N ALA A 107 35.31 1.77 -14.73
CA ALA A 107 35.04 2.03 -13.31
C ALA A 107 36.02 1.34 -12.34
N GLY A 108 36.74 0.31 -12.79
CA GLY A 108 37.71 -0.43 -11.96
C GLY A 108 39.07 0.25 -11.80
N LEU A 109 39.29 1.41 -12.40
CA LEU A 109 40.49 2.22 -12.24
C LEU A 109 40.10 3.68 -11.94
N PRO A 110 40.92 4.45 -11.21
CA PRO A 110 40.68 5.87 -11.01
C PRO A 110 40.49 6.60 -12.35
N GLY A 111 39.54 7.54 -12.38
CA GLY A 111 39.29 8.40 -13.53
C GLY A 111 40.55 9.20 -13.92
N PRO A 112 40.71 9.53 -15.22
CA PRO A 112 41.88 10.24 -15.68
C PRO A 112 41.81 11.71 -15.23
N ILE A 113 42.86 12.16 -14.54
CA ILE A 113 43.02 13.53 -14.10
C ILE A 113 43.54 14.44 -15.22
N SER A 114 43.39 15.74 -15.03
CA SER A 114 44.02 16.80 -15.82
C SER A 114 45.52 16.51 -15.98
N GLY A 115 46.02 16.63 -17.20
CA GLY A 115 47.38 16.23 -17.56
C GLY A 115 47.54 14.78 -18.03
N SER A 116 46.54 13.91 -17.84
CA SER A 116 46.60 12.52 -18.31
C SER A 116 46.54 12.42 -19.83
N THR A 117 47.34 11.53 -20.42
CA THR A 117 47.29 11.17 -21.84
C THR A 117 46.77 9.76 -22.08
N THR A 118 46.28 9.08 -21.04
CA THR A 118 45.78 7.71 -21.14
C THR A 118 44.37 7.63 -20.56
N LEU A 119 43.46 7.03 -21.33
CA LEU A 119 42.10 6.74 -20.93
C LEU A 119 41.92 5.23 -20.82
N ASN A 120 41.46 4.76 -19.66
CA ASN A 120 41.05 3.37 -19.50
C ASN A 120 39.54 3.30 -19.64
N VAL A 121 39.05 2.47 -20.55
CA VAL A 121 37.64 2.40 -20.97
C VAL A 121 37.15 0.96 -20.94
N ASP A 122 35.84 0.75 -20.80
CA ASP A 122 35.25 -0.59 -20.67
C ASP A 122 35.51 -1.47 -21.90
N ASP A 123 35.08 -1.00 -23.08
CA ASP A 123 35.25 -1.70 -24.35
C ASP A 123 35.56 -0.70 -25.46
N ALA A 124 36.72 -0.84 -26.09
CA ALA A 124 37.13 -0.06 -27.26
C ALA A 124 37.31 -0.91 -28.53
N SER A 125 36.76 -2.13 -28.55
CA SER A 125 36.89 -3.05 -29.68
C SER A 125 36.39 -2.50 -31.01
N SER A 126 35.39 -1.60 -30.96
CA SER A 126 34.81 -0.94 -32.14
C SER A 126 35.53 0.35 -32.54
N PHE A 127 36.48 0.85 -31.75
CA PHE A 127 37.22 2.08 -32.05
C PHE A 127 38.31 1.82 -33.11
N PRO A 128 38.49 2.71 -34.10
CA PRO A 128 39.51 2.56 -35.12
C PRO A 128 40.95 2.73 -34.56
N SER A 129 41.96 2.44 -35.39
CA SER A 129 43.37 2.54 -34.98
C SER A 129 43.87 3.97 -34.74
N SER A 130 43.09 4.97 -35.10
CA SER A 130 43.32 6.40 -34.84
C SER A 130 42.00 7.16 -35.03
N GLY A 131 41.80 8.24 -34.29
CA GLY A 131 40.61 9.06 -34.42
C GLY A 131 40.62 10.27 -33.49
N GLN A 132 39.46 10.88 -33.31
CA GLN A 132 39.25 11.90 -32.27
C GLN A 132 38.08 11.47 -31.39
N ILE A 133 38.09 11.86 -30.13
CA ILE A 133 37.04 11.52 -29.16
C ILE A 133 36.56 12.74 -28.39
N PHE A 134 35.34 12.65 -27.91
CA PHE A 134 34.79 13.51 -26.87
C PHE A 134 34.63 12.69 -25.60
N ILE A 135 34.94 13.29 -24.46
CA ILE A 135 34.82 12.68 -23.14
C ILE A 135 33.93 13.55 -22.25
N GLY A 136 33.07 12.92 -21.45
CA GLY A 136 32.19 13.61 -20.50
C GLY A 136 31.12 14.47 -21.18
N ARG A 137 30.65 14.11 -22.39
CA ARG A 137 29.66 14.92 -23.08
C ARG A 137 28.37 15.03 -22.27
N GLY A 138 27.89 16.25 -22.07
CA GLY A 138 26.73 16.55 -21.24
C GLY A 138 27.07 16.86 -19.78
N THR A 139 28.34 16.77 -19.38
CA THR A 139 28.82 17.17 -18.05
C THR A 139 29.61 18.48 -18.09
N ALA A 140 29.86 19.08 -16.92
CA ALA A 140 30.70 20.27 -16.80
C ALA A 140 32.16 20.03 -17.21
N ASN A 141 32.60 18.77 -17.20
CA ASN A 141 33.96 18.35 -17.53
C ASN A 141 34.12 18.01 -19.02
N SER A 142 33.09 18.20 -19.86
CA SER A 142 33.11 17.81 -21.27
C SER A 142 34.34 18.35 -22.01
N GLU A 143 35.12 17.46 -22.62
CA GLU A 143 36.27 17.80 -23.44
C GLU A 143 36.26 17.08 -24.78
N GLY A 144 36.80 17.73 -25.80
CA GLY A 144 36.92 17.18 -27.14
C GLY A 144 36.79 18.25 -28.23
N PRO A 145 37.09 17.90 -29.50
CA PRO A 145 37.61 16.62 -29.94
C PRO A 145 39.11 16.45 -29.62
N ILE A 146 39.49 15.38 -28.93
CA ILE A 146 40.89 15.05 -28.60
C ILE A 146 41.37 13.91 -29.51
N ALA A 147 42.53 14.07 -30.14
CA ALA A 147 43.07 13.08 -31.05
C ALA A 147 43.77 11.92 -30.32
N TYR A 148 43.70 10.73 -30.92
CA TYR A 148 44.52 9.58 -30.59
C TYR A 148 45.05 8.93 -31.88
N SER A 149 46.33 8.59 -31.88
CA SER A 149 47.04 8.09 -33.06
C SER A 149 47.43 6.62 -33.01
N ALA A 150 47.10 5.92 -31.92
CA ALA A 150 47.37 4.50 -31.71
C ALA A 150 46.10 3.68 -31.51
N ALA A 151 46.11 2.42 -31.95
CA ALA A 151 44.98 1.53 -31.75
C ALA A 151 44.75 1.28 -30.25
N PRO A 152 43.48 1.28 -29.78
CA PRO A 152 43.16 0.94 -28.41
C PRO A 152 43.72 -0.45 -28.06
N VAL A 153 44.29 -0.58 -26.85
CA VAL A 153 44.93 -1.80 -26.38
C VAL A 153 43.99 -2.56 -25.45
N ASP A 154 43.68 -3.82 -25.79
CA ASP A 154 42.90 -4.72 -24.94
C ASP A 154 43.77 -5.28 -23.80
N ASN A 155 43.42 -4.96 -22.55
CA ASN A 155 44.06 -5.46 -21.34
C ASN A 155 43.24 -6.59 -20.66
N THR A 156 42.38 -7.29 -21.40
CA THR A 156 41.48 -8.37 -20.96
C THR A 156 40.30 -7.92 -20.10
N SER A 157 40.49 -6.98 -19.17
CA SER A 157 39.44 -6.46 -18.29
C SER A 157 38.95 -5.06 -18.65
N TYR A 158 39.75 -4.31 -19.40
CA TYR A 158 39.48 -2.96 -19.89
C TYR A 158 40.36 -2.68 -21.11
N TRP A 159 40.04 -1.63 -21.84
CA TRP A 159 40.83 -1.14 -22.96
C TRP A 159 41.55 0.16 -22.60
N THR A 160 42.73 0.41 -23.16
CA THR A 160 43.44 1.69 -23.00
C THR A 160 43.50 2.43 -24.33
N ILE A 161 43.05 3.69 -24.33
CA ILE A 161 43.21 4.64 -25.43
C ILE A 161 44.29 5.66 -25.02
N THR A 162 45.33 5.81 -25.84
CA THR A 162 46.39 6.80 -25.62
C THR A 162 46.14 8.05 -26.46
N LEU A 163 45.97 9.18 -25.79
CA LEU A 163 45.70 10.49 -26.38
C LEU A 163 46.99 11.17 -26.84
N ASP A 164 46.88 11.95 -27.92
CA ASP A 164 47.98 12.74 -28.46
C ASP A 164 48.26 14.01 -27.64
N THR A 165 47.26 14.49 -26.91
CA THR A 165 47.33 15.65 -26.00
C THR A 165 46.77 15.28 -24.63
N ALA A 166 47.33 15.91 -23.60
CA ALA A 166 46.85 15.75 -22.23
C ALA A 166 45.47 16.37 -22.03
N LEU A 167 44.66 15.76 -21.15
CA LEU A 167 43.38 16.30 -20.68
C LEU A 167 43.57 17.62 -19.93
N ILE A 168 42.57 18.49 -19.98
CA ILE A 168 42.61 19.80 -19.31
C ILE A 168 41.85 19.76 -17.97
N ASN A 169 40.79 18.99 -17.88
CA ASN A 169 39.94 18.79 -16.72
C ASN A 169 40.14 17.38 -16.15
N ASP A 170 39.66 17.20 -14.93
CA ASP A 170 39.55 15.89 -14.30
C ASP A 170 38.24 15.24 -14.75
N HIS A 171 38.32 13.96 -15.11
CA HIS A 171 37.15 13.18 -15.51
C HIS A 171 36.85 12.09 -14.47
N GLY A 172 35.58 11.95 -14.11
CA GLY A 172 35.12 10.89 -13.20
C GLY A 172 35.17 9.49 -13.84
N THR A 173 34.97 8.46 -13.04
CA THR A 173 34.72 7.10 -13.56
C THR A 173 33.34 7.04 -14.22
N ASP A 174 33.13 6.17 -15.21
CA ASP A 174 31.88 6.02 -15.98
C ASP A 174 31.46 7.20 -16.89
N GLU A 175 32.29 8.23 -17.09
CA GLU A 175 31.97 9.27 -18.08
C GLU A 175 31.99 8.70 -19.51
N SER A 176 31.09 9.22 -20.36
CA SER A 176 30.94 8.78 -21.73
C SER A 176 32.14 9.18 -22.58
N ILE A 177 32.59 8.25 -23.42
CA ILE A 177 33.61 8.50 -24.45
C ILE A 177 32.99 8.19 -25.80
N ILE A 178 32.92 9.20 -26.66
CA ILE A 178 32.24 9.13 -27.94
C ILE A 178 33.25 9.44 -29.03
N LEU A 179 33.33 8.57 -30.04
CA LEU A 179 34.17 8.81 -31.21
C LEU A 179 33.60 9.98 -32.02
N ALA A 180 34.43 10.96 -32.35
CA ALA A 180 34.08 12.03 -33.27
C ALA A 180 33.86 11.45 -34.69
N GLN A 181 32.67 11.67 -35.24
CA GLN A 181 32.25 11.16 -36.53
C GLN A 181 31.36 12.21 -37.24
N PHE A 182 31.85 12.69 -38.39
CA PHE A 182 31.15 13.60 -39.31
C PHE A 182 30.87 15.03 -38.84
N GLY A 183 31.39 15.47 -37.68
CA GLY A 183 31.29 16.85 -37.20
C GLY A 183 29.89 17.24 -36.73
N ASP A 184 29.75 18.46 -36.19
CA ASP A 184 28.44 18.99 -35.81
C ASP A 184 27.57 19.26 -37.05
N ARG A 185 26.34 18.74 -37.04
CA ARG A 185 25.37 18.87 -38.12
C ARG A 185 24.23 19.76 -37.66
N ILE A 186 24.13 20.94 -38.27
CA ILE A 186 23.07 21.90 -37.97
C ILE A 186 21.84 21.55 -38.81
N ILE A 187 20.71 21.40 -38.15
CA ILE A 187 19.38 21.23 -38.73
C ILE A 187 18.63 22.55 -38.51
N PRO A 188 18.52 23.41 -39.54
CA PRO A 188 17.89 24.72 -39.38
C PRO A 188 16.39 24.61 -39.03
N ALA A 189 15.88 25.56 -38.26
CA ALA A 189 14.44 25.85 -38.22
C ALA A 189 13.95 26.09 -39.66
N GLY A 190 12.75 25.62 -39.99
CA GLY A 190 12.24 25.68 -41.35
C GLY A 190 12.57 24.47 -42.22
N THR A 191 13.30 23.49 -41.71
CA THR A 191 13.52 22.23 -42.44
C THR A 191 12.21 21.44 -42.50
N GLU A 192 11.83 21.01 -43.70
CA GLU A 192 10.57 20.29 -43.93
C GLU A 192 10.77 18.76 -43.92
N VAL A 193 9.90 18.08 -43.16
CA VAL A 193 9.75 16.62 -43.13
C VAL A 193 8.35 16.26 -43.61
N GLN A 194 8.19 15.05 -44.15
CA GLN A 194 6.96 14.69 -44.86
C GLN A 194 6.50 13.26 -44.60
N ILE A 195 5.19 13.08 -44.70
CA ILE A 195 4.54 11.81 -45.01
C ILE A 195 4.41 11.76 -46.55
N PRO A 196 5.06 10.79 -47.23
CA PRO A 196 4.98 10.68 -48.67
C PRO A 196 3.54 10.45 -49.18
N GLU A 197 3.26 10.91 -50.39
CA GLU A 197 2.02 10.55 -51.09
C GLU A 197 1.88 9.02 -51.22
N ASN A 198 0.66 8.51 -51.07
CA ASN A 198 0.34 7.12 -51.32
C ASN A 198 -0.94 7.02 -52.17
N ASP A 199 -1.43 5.81 -52.42
CA ASP A 199 -2.63 5.56 -53.25
C ASP A 199 -3.95 5.99 -52.59
N VAL A 200 -3.90 6.38 -51.32
CA VAL A 200 -5.07 6.72 -50.48
C VAL A 200 -5.03 8.19 -49.98
N SER A 201 -3.85 8.77 -49.76
CA SER A 201 -3.69 10.14 -49.23
C SER A 201 -2.63 10.94 -49.98
N ASP A 202 -2.89 12.25 -50.11
CA ASP A 202 -1.93 13.23 -50.58
C ASP A 202 -0.75 13.39 -49.59
N GLN A 203 0.33 14.01 -50.07
CA GLN A 203 1.50 14.34 -49.25
C GLN A 203 1.15 15.31 -48.12
N VAL A 204 1.73 15.09 -46.92
CA VAL A 204 1.59 15.97 -45.77
C VAL A 204 2.96 16.49 -45.34
N LEU A 205 3.08 17.80 -45.16
CA LEU A 205 4.33 18.50 -44.83
C LEU A 205 4.33 19.03 -43.39
N PHE A 206 5.47 18.92 -42.73
CA PHE A 206 5.73 19.44 -41.39
C PHE A 206 7.04 20.23 -41.39
N GLU A 207 7.10 21.28 -40.58
CA GLU A 207 8.25 22.16 -40.43
C GLU A 207 8.87 22.00 -39.03
N ILE A 208 10.19 21.96 -38.94
CA ILE A 208 10.92 21.99 -37.67
C ILE A 208 10.89 23.42 -37.10
N ASN A 209 10.40 23.54 -35.86
CA ASN A 209 10.14 24.84 -35.22
C ASN A 209 11.40 25.58 -34.75
N GLN A 210 12.50 24.86 -34.48
CA GLN A 210 13.73 25.44 -33.94
C GLN A 210 14.99 24.82 -34.56
N THR A 211 16.06 25.61 -34.63
CA THR A 211 17.35 25.11 -35.11
C THR A 211 17.95 24.17 -34.07
N ILE A 212 18.31 22.96 -34.49
CA ILE A 212 18.85 21.90 -33.63
C ILE A 212 20.21 21.47 -34.17
N THR A 213 21.12 21.11 -33.28
CA THR A 213 22.45 20.61 -33.66
C THR A 213 22.56 19.14 -33.28
N LEU A 214 22.75 18.27 -34.27
CA LEU A 214 23.19 16.90 -34.06
C LEU A 214 24.71 16.92 -33.83
N LEU A 215 25.11 16.77 -32.57
CA LEU A 215 26.50 16.89 -32.12
C LEU A 215 27.39 15.80 -32.74
N ASP A 216 28.64 16.14 -33.04
CA ASP A 216 29.64 15.24 -33.65
C ASP A 216 29.73 13.87 -32.94
N GLY A 217 29.67 12.76 -33.67
CA GLY A 217 29.68 11.42 -33.06
C GLY A 217 28.32 10.90 -32.57
N GLU A 218 27.30 11.75 -32.45
CA GLU A 218 25.91 11.29 -32.29
C GLU A 218 25.31 10.93 -33.65
N ASP A 219 24.56 9.82 -33.69
CA ASP A 219 23.82 9.37 -34.87
C ASP A 219 22.32 9.73 -34.81
N THR A 220 21.82 10.16 -33.64
CA THR A 220 20.40 10.43 -33.43
C THR A 220 20.19 11.68 -32.59
N VAL A 221 19.15 12.45 -32.90
CA VAL A 221 18.59 13.48 -32.03
C VAL A 221 17.09 13.25 -31.84
N GLU A 222 16.67 13.17 -30.59
CA GLU A 222 15.28 12.89 -30.20
C GLU A 222 14.56 14.16 -29.76
N ASN A 223 13.24 14.06 -29.59
CA ASN A 223 12.39 15.13 -29.06
C ASN A 223 12.45 16.43 -29.87
N VAL A 224 12.53 16.31 -31.19
CA VAL A 224 12.49 17.45 -32.11
C VAL A 224 11.04 17.85 -32.36
N LEU A 225 10.65 19.07 -31.99
CA LEU A 225 9.30 19.58 -32.21
C LEU A 225 9.09 19.99 -33.68
N VAL A 226 8.02 19.46 -34.28
CA VAL A 226 7.53 19.83 -35.62
C VAL A 226 6.08 20.27 -35.59
N THR A 227 5.69 21.09 -36.58
CA THR A 227 4.31 21.54 -36.80
C THR A 227 3.92 21.31 -38.27
N ALA A 228 2.72 20.81 -38.53
CA ALA A 228 2.20 20.66 -39.88
C ALA A 228 1.99 22.03 -40.55
N LEU A 229 2.31 22.12 -41.85
CA LEU A 229 2.09 23.34 -42.63
C LEU A 229 0.60 23.57 -42.90
N ASP A 230 -0.13 22.51 -43.22
CA ASP A 230 -1.57 22.57 -43.45
C ASP A 230 -2.34 22.18 -42.18
N PRO A 231 -3.31 23.01 -41.72
CA PRO A 231 -4.19 22.66 -40.61
C PRO A 231 -5.31 21.71 -41.04
N GLY A 232 -5.72 20.80 -40.15
CA GLY A 232 -6.79 19.83 -40.43
C GLY A 232 -6.68 18.55 -39.60
N ALA A 233 -7.69 17.69 -39.68
CA ALA A 233 -7.81 16.41 -38.97
C ALA A 233 -7.36 15.20 -39.80
N PHE A 234 -6.22 15.31 -40.49
CA PHE A 234 -5.66 14.18 -41.24
C PHE A 234 -4.93 13.19 -40.32
N SER A 235 -4.81 11.93 -40.73
CA SER A 235 -4.17 10.92 -39.90
C SER A 235 -2.65 11.03 -39.95
N VAL A 236 -2.00 11.08 -38.77
CA VAL A 236 -0.55 10.98 -38.63
C VAL A 236 -0.21 9.79 -37.72
N PRO A 237 -0.18 8.55 -38.25
CA PRO A 237 0.18 7.37 -37.47
C PRO A 237 1.62 7.40 -36.99
N ALA A 238 1.97 6.59 -35.99
CA ALA A 238 3.38 6.36 -35.62
C ALA A 238 4.17 5.86 -36.84
N ASN A 239 5.43 6.28 -36.95
CA ASN A 239 6.37 5.93 -38.02
C ASN A 239 5.88 6.29 -39.45
N SER A 240 5.02 7.30 -39.60
CA SER A 240 4.53 7.77 -40.91
C SER A 240 5.37 8.90 -41.50
N ILE A 241 5.99 9.74 -40.65
CA ILE A 241 6.92 10.80 -41.09
C ILE A 241 8.28 10.15 -41.35
N VAL A 242 8.56 9.81 -42.61
CA VAL A 242 9.72 8.96 -42.95
C VAL A 242 10.79 9.63 -43.81
N SER A 243 10.55 10.85 -44.30
CA SER A 243 11.48 11.52 -45.22
C SER A 243 11.53 13.04 -45.06
N PHE A 244 12.61 13.64 -45.56
CA PHE A 244 12.77 15.09 -45.70
C PHE A 244 12.44 15.52 -47.13
N THR A 245 11.84 16.70 -47.29
CA THR A 245 11.71 17.33 -48.61
C THR A 245 13.08 17.73 -49.16
N ASN A 246 13.86 18.41 -48.33
CA ASN A 246 15.26 18.76 -48.59
C ASN A 246 16.10 18.31 -47.38
N PRO A 247 16.82 17.18 -47.45
CA PRO A 247 17.60 16.67 -46.32
C PRO A 247 18.64 17.71 -45.85
N PRO A 248 18.73 18.01 -44.54
CA PRO A 248 19.69 18.98 -44.00
C PRO A 248 21.14 18.51 -44.18
N PHE A 249 21.36 17.21 -44.26
CA PHE A 249 22.63 16.57 -44.58
C PHE A 249 22.42 15.23 -45.31
N THR A 250 23.49 14.70 -45.91
CA THR A 250 23.45 13.45 -46.67
C THR A 250 23.03 12.27 -45.79
N ALA A 251 22.03 11.50 -46.24
CA ALA A 251 21.46 10.33 -45.53
C ALA A 251 20.78 10.62 -44.18
N ALA A 252 20.32 11.87 -43.97
CA ALA A 252 19.37 12.18 -42.91
C ALA A 252 18.07 11.41 -43.09
N THR A 253 17.57 10.78 -42.03
CA THR A 253 16.25 10.14 -41.98
C THR A 253 15.50 10.60 -40.74
N VAL A 254 14.18 10.43 -40.74
CA VAL A 254 13.29 10.92 -39.68
C VAL A 254 12.27 9.84 -39.37
N THR A 255 11.84 9.76 -38.12
CA THR A 255 10.63 9.03 -37.73
C THR A 255 9.87 9.78 -36.65
N ASN A 256 8.55 9.64 -36.61
CA ASN A 256 7.75 10.01 -35.46
C ASN A 256 7.48 8.74 -34.61
N PRO A 257 8.06 8.61 -33.41
CA PRO A 257 7.87 7.38 -32.61
C PRO A 257 6.40 7.20 -32.18
N LEU A 258 5.64 8.29 -32.11
CA LEU A 258 4.26 8.33 -31.62
C LEU A 258 3.35 9.02 -32.65
N PRO A 259 2.05 8.68 -32.73
CA PRO A 259 1.12 9.33 -33.63
C PRO A 259 0.81 10.76 -33.17
N PHE A 260 0.49 11.67 -34.12
CA PHE A 260 0.00 13.00 -33.78
C PHE A 260 -1.53 13.02 -33.85
N VAL A 261 -2.18 13.54 -32.81
CA VAL A 261 -3.66 13.48 -32.62
C VAL A 261 -4.31 14.84 -32.39
N ASN A 262 -3.55 15.92 -32.45
CA ASN A 262 -3.98 17.27 -32.08
C ASN A 262 -4.43 18.15 -33.26
N GLY A 263 -4.30 17.68 -34.50
CA GLY A 263 -4.87 18.36 -35.64
C GLY A 263 -6.39 18.25 -35.65
N ARG A 264 -7.07 19.33 -36.02
CA ARG A 264 -8.54 19.37 -36.12
C ARG A 264 -8.95 20.15 -37.35
N ASP A 265 -10.04 19.74 -37.96
CA ASP A 265 -10.69 20.48 -39.03
C ASP A 265 -11.42 21.71 -38.47
N GLU A 266 -11.79 22.63 -39.35
CA GLU A 266 -12.71 23.70 -38.99
C GLU A 266 -14.06 23.10 -38.57
N GLU A 267 -14.59 23.58 -37.44
CA GLU A 267 -15.85 23.10 -36.89
C GLU A 267 -17.00 23.27 -37.89
N SER A 268 -17.73 22.19 -38.16
CA SER A 268 -18.88 22.19 -39.07
C SER A 268 -20.10 22.89 -38.46
N ASP A 269 -21.06 23.28 -39.31
CA ASP A 269 -22.31 23.89 -38.85
C ASP A 269 -23.13 22.99 -37.91
N GLN A 270 -23.02 21.67 -38.06
CA GLN A 270 -23.70 20.74 -37.17
C GLN A 270 -23.02 20.70 -35.79
N GLU A 271 -21.69 20.63 -35.75
CA GLU A 271 -20.91 20.65 -34.51
C GLU A 271 -21.09 21.98 -33.77
N LEU A 272 -21.08 23.11 -34.48
CA LEU A 272 -21.34 24.42 -33.88
C LEU A 272 -22.76 24.51 -33.30
N ARG A 273 -23.77 23.98 -34.00
CA ARG A 273 -25.15 23.90 -33.46
C ARG A 273 -25.21 23.06 -32.19
N ASP A 274 -24.53 21.91 -32.19
CA ASP A 274 -24.49 21.03 -31.03
C ASP A 274 -23.75 21.70 -29.86
N ARG A 275 -22.64 22.39 -30.12
CA ARG A 275 -21.90 23.18 -29.12
C ARG A 275 -22.73 24.33 -28.56
N ILE A 276 -23.48 25.08 -29.38
CA ILE A 276 -24.41 26.13 -28.91
C ILE A 276 -25.47 25.54 -27.98
N ARG A 277 -26.10 24.41 -28.36
CA ARG A 277 -27.09 23.75 -27.49
C ARG A 277 -26.47 23.27 -26.19
N GLN A 278 -25.26 22.71 -26.26
CA GLN A 278 -24.52 22.26 -25.09
C GLN A 278 -24.13 23.42 -24.16
N THR A 279 -23.68 24.56 -24.69
CA THR A 279 -23.37 25.77 -23.90
C THR A 279 -24.62 26.30 -23.20
N LEU A 280 -25.77 26.34 -23.88
CA LEU A 280 -27.05 26.71 -23.28
C LEU A 280 -27.45 25.78 -22.14
N GLN A 281 -27.22 24.47 -22.29
CA GLN A 281 -27.49 23.48 -21.24
C GLN A 281 -26.49 23.58 -20.08
N SER A 282 -25.22 23.94 -20.34
CA SER A 282 -24.19 24.08 -19.31
C SER A 282 -24.29 25.34 -18.47
N LEU A 283 -25.11 26.33 -18.87
CA LEU A 283 -25.36 27.54 -18.07
C LEU A 283 -25.88 27.19 -16.66
N SER A 284 -26.52 26.03 -16.49
CA SER A 284 -26.85 25.49 -15.17
C SER A 284 -25.62 24.81 -14.55
N ARG A 285 -24.93 25.55 -13.67
CA ARG A 285 -23.76 25.08 -12.92
C ARG A 285 -24.10 23.82 -12.11
N GLY A 286 -23.32 22.75 -12.26
CA GLY A 286 -23.44 21.51 -11.48
C GLY A 286 -24.23 20.38 -12.14
N THR A 287 -24.63 20.52 -13.41
CA THR A 287 -25.21 19.43 -14.21
C THR A 287 -24.12 18.58 -14.87
N ARG A 288 -24.38 17.28 -15.16
CA ARG A 288 -23.42 16.38 -15.83
C ARG A 288 -22.83 17.02 -17.10
N THR A 289 -23.67 17.60 -17.94
CA THR A 289 -23.26 18.28 -19.19
C THR A 289 -22.37 19.49 -18.92
N SER A 290 -22.66 20.29 -17.88
CA SER A 290 -21.82 21.45 -17.55
C SER A 290 -20.40 21.08 -17.13
N VAL A 291 -20.25 19.97 -16.40
CA VAL A 291 -18.95 19.49 -15.94
C VAL A 291 -18.14 18.91 -17.10
N LEU A 292 -18.74 18.04 -17.92
CA LEU A 292 -18.06 17.44 -19.06
C LEU A 292 -17.59 18.51 -20.08
N ASN A 293 -18.44 19.50 -20.39
CA ASN A 293 -18.06 20.59 -21.29
C ASN A 293 -16.93 21.48 -20.74
N GLY A 294 -16.83 21.62 -19.41
CA GLY A 294 -15.77 22.40 -18.79
C GLY A 294 -14.42 21.67 -18.75
N ILE A 295 -14.43 20.34 -18.88
CA ILE A 295 -13.24 19.48 -18.78
C ILE A 295 -12.69 19.12 -20.17
N LEU A 296 -13.55 18.83 -21.13
CA LEU A 296 -13.14 18.47 -22.49
C LEU A 296 -12.34 19.61 -23.13
N GLY A 297 -11.16 19.27 -23.69
CA GLY A 297 -10.26 20.24 -24.31
C GLY A 297 -9.41 21.06 -23.35
N LEU A 298 -9.49 20.84 -22.03
CA LEU A 298 -8.49 21.38 -21.11
C LEU A 298 -7.11 20.82 -21.46
N VAL A 299 -6.12 21.69 -21.40
CA VAL A 299 -4.71 21.37 -21.66
C VAL A 299 -3.97 21.49 -20.35
N ASP A 300 -3.18 20.47 -20.03
CA ASP A 300 -2.23 20.52 -18.94
C ASP A 300 -1.04 21.40 -19.33
N GLU A 301 -0.75 22.43 -18.53
CA GLU A 301 0.31 23.40 -18.80
C GLU A 301 1.72 22.78 -18.70
N GLU A 302 1.88 21.70 -17.93
CA GLU A 302 3.18 21.04 -17.76
C GLU A 302 3.46 20.05 -18.89
N THR A 303 2.49 19.19 -19.21
CA THR A 303 2.68 18.12 -20.19
C THR A 303 2.23 18.49 -21.61
N ASN A 304 1.55 19.63 -21.79
CA ASN A 304 0.87 20.03 -23.04
C ASN A 304 -0.10 18.96 -23.58
N GLN A 305 -0.56 18.04 -22.75
CA GLN A 305 -1.56 17.05 -23.12
C GLN A 305 -2.96 17.65 -23.00
N SER A 306 -3.85 17.29 -23.93
CA SER A 306 -5.24 17.75 -23.92
C SER A 306 -6.20 16.60 -23.62
N ILE A 307 -7.27 16.90 -22.89
CA ILE A 307 -8.32 15.92 -22.59
C ILE A 307 -9.19 15.74 -23.84
N VAL A 308 -9.09 14.56 -24.45
CA VAL A 308 -9.82 14.18 -25.68
C VAL A 308 -11.19 13.60 -25.34
N SER A 309 -11.28 12.81 -24.28
CA SER A 309 -12.54 12.24 -23.83
C SER A 309 -12.71 12.33 -22.31
N ALA A 310 -13.95 12.44 -21.87
CA ALA A 310 -14.30 12.50 -20.46
C ALA A 310 -15.63 11.78 -20.22
N SER A 311 -15.73 11.06 -19.10
CA SER A 311 -16.93 10.37 -18.67
C SER A 311 -17.21 10.67 -17.20
N LEU A 312 -18.48 10.86 -16.86
CA LEU A 312 -18.90 11.21 -15.50
C LEU A 312 -19.89 10.17 -14.97
N ILE A 313 -19.49 9.50 -13.89
CA ILE A 313 -20.27 8.49 -13.20
C ILE A 313 -20.74 9.07 -11.86
N PRO A 314 -22.04 9.39 -11.71
CA PRO A 314 -22.60 9.78 -10.42
C PRO A 314 -22.75 8.56 -9.52
N PRO A 315 -22.68 8.72 -8.19
CA PRO A 315 -22.96 7.64 -7.25
C PRO A 315 -24.43 7.21 -7.37
N VAL A 316 -24.71 5.91 -7.16
CA VAL A 316 -26.07 5.36 -7.19
C VAL A 316 -26.84 5.76 -5.94
N VAL A 317 -26.16 5.80 -4.79
CA VAL A 317 -26.68 6.28 -3.52
C VAL A 317 -25.73 7.33 -2.94
N LEU A 318 -26.24 8.34 -2.24
CA LEU A 318 -25.42 9.43 -1.69
C LEU A 318 -24.32 8.96 -0.71
N ALA A 319 -24.44 7.75 -0.17
CA ALA A 319 -23.44 7.13 0.71
C ALA A 319 -22.22 6.55 -0.06
N ASP A 320 -22.32 6.27 -1.36
CA ASP A 320 -21.26 5.60 -2.14
C ASP A 320 -20.08 6.53 -2.54
N GLY A 321 -20.12 7.79 -2.07
CA GLY A 321 -19.04 8.75 -2.24
C GLY A 321 -19.25 9.77 -3.37
N PRO A 322 -18.20 10.50 -3.77
CA PRO A 322 -18.30 11.61 -4.71
C PRO A 322 -18.58 11.16 -6.15
N THR A 323 -19.11 12.08 -6.96
CA THR A 323 -19.20 11.90 -8.42
C THR A 323 -17.80 11.75 -9.01
N ARG A 324 -17.57 10.67 -9.75
CA ARG A 324 -16.28 10.36 -10.37
C ARG A 324 -16.25 10.86 -11.81
N VAL A 325 -15.17 11.54 -12.18
CA VAL A 325 -14.91 11.96 -13.56
C VAL A 325 -13.66 11.24 -14.05
N PHE A 326 -13.81 10.47 -15.12
CA PHE A 326 -12.73 9.82 -15.84
C PHE A 326 -12.37 10.69 -17.03
N ILE A 327 -11.08 10.94 -17.21
CA ILE A 327 -10.54 11.74 -18.30
C ILE A 327 -9.51 10.90 -19.05
N ASP A 328 -9.41 11.10 -20.35
CA ASP A 328 -8.42 10.43 -21.19
C ASP A 328 -7.91 11.38 -22.27
N ASN A 329 -6.60 11.28 -22.54
CA ASN A 329 -5.89 12.05 -23.56
C ASN A 329 -5.87 11.36 -24.93
N GLY A 330 -6.65 10.28 -25.11
CA GLY A 330 -6.69 9.46 -26.32
C GLY A 330 -5.51 8.51 -26.47
N ARG A 331 -4.62 8.44 -25.47
CA ARG A 331 -3.39 7.63 -25.49
C ARG A 331 -3.22 6.74 -24.25
N GLY A 332 -4.23 6.72 -23.37
CA GLY A 332 -4.15 6.05 -22.07
C GLY A 332 -3.45 6.94 -21.07
N LEU A 333 -4.22 7.72 -20.30
CA LEU A 333 -3.68 8.58 -19.26
C LEU A 333 -3.19 7.75 -18.06
N GLU A 334 -1.89 7.79 -17.79
CA GLU A 334 -1.28 7.19 -16.61
C GLU A 334 -1.17 8.22 -15.48
N PRO A 335 -1.34 7.82 -14.20
CA PRO A 335 -1.21 8.74 -13.08
C PRO A 335 0.24 9.17 -12.88
N SER A 336 0.47 10.46 -12.65
CA SER A 336 1.73 10.96 -12.09
C SER A 336 1.63 10.96 -10.56
N LEU A 337 2.68 10.47 -9.90
CA LEU A 337 2.78 10.43 -8.45
C LEU A 337 4.06 11.13 -8.03
N SER A 338 3.97 11.97 -6.99
CA SER A 338 5.12 12.55 -6.32
C SER A 338 5.06 12.13 -4.85
N SER A 339 6.16 11.55 -4.35
CA SER A 339 6.24 11.10 -2.96
C SER A 339 6.67 12.28 -2.07
N VAL A 340 5.89 12.56 -1.03
CA VAL A 340 6.23 13.55 0.00
C VAL A 340 6.56 12.80 1.27
N GLY A 341 7.83 12.86 1.70
CA GLY A 341 8.29 12.05 2.82
C GLY A 341 7.84 12.51 4.20
N SER A 342 7.75 13.82 4.43
CA SER A 342 7.20 14.38 5.67
C SER A 342 6.82 15.84 5.57
N GLU A 343 5.82 16.22 6.35
CA GLU A 343 5.31 17.58 6.46
C GLU A 343 5.03 17.91 7.93
N ASN A 344 5.65 18.98 8.45
CA ASN A 344 5.37 19.46 9.79
C ASN A 344 4.17 20.40 9.75
N ILE A 345 3.00 19.91 10.19
CA ILE A 345 1.77 20.70 10.24
C ILE A 345 1.85 21.73 11.38
N LEU A 346 2.34 21.31 12.55
CA LEU A 346 2.42 22.16 13.73
C LEU A 346 3.59 21.74 14.63
N ILE A 347 4.44 22.69 15.00
CA ILE A 347 5.63 22.43 15.84
C ILE A 347 5.33 22.59 17.33
N GLY A 348 4.31 23.37 17.69
CA GLY A 348 3.87 23.54 19.08
C GLY A 348 2.53 24.26 19.16
N ALA A 349 1.53 23.57 19.71
CA ALA A 349 0.17 24.07 19.85
C ALA A 349 0.02 25.09 20.99
N THR A 350 -0.95 25.98 20.87
CA THR A 350 -1.34 26.93 21.95
C THR A 350 -2.43 26.32 22.84
N GLY A 351 -3.08 25.25 22.40
CA GLY A 351 -4.11 24.50 23.10
C GLY A 351 -5.51 24.80 22.55
N GLY A 352 -6.26 23.75 22.22
CA GLY A 352 -7.64 23.80 21.70
C GLY A 352 -7.77 23.61 20.18
N GLU A 353 -6.65 23.52 19.45
CA GLU A 353 -6.63 23.31 18.00
C GLU A 353 -7.12 21.90 17.62
N LYS A 354 -7.96 21.81 16.58
CA LYS A 354 -8.52 20.55 16.05
C LYS A 354 -8.44 20.40 14.54
N PHE A 355 -8.41 21.52 13.82
CA PHE A 355 -8.53 21.55 12.36
C PHE A 355 -7.21 22.00 11.77
N PHE A 356 -6.70 21.19 10.86
CA PHE A 356 -5.44 21.42 10.17
C PHE A 356 -5.61 21.19 8.67
N GLN A 357 -4.64 21.65 7.91
CA GLN A 357 -4.60 21.43 6.46
C GLN A 357 -3.17 21.06 6.07
N LEU A 358 -3.04 20.10 5.16
CA LEU A 358 -1.77 19.77 4.52
C LEU A 358 -1.35 20.89 3.56
N ASP A 359 -0.06 21.15 3.47
CA ASP A 359 0.57 22.00 2.46
C ASP A 359 0.58 21.28 1.10
N ASN A 360 0.85 19.97 1.10
CA ASN A 360 0.88 19.16 -0.10
C ASN A 360 -0.44 18.39 -0.27
N PHE A 361 -1.31 18.90 -1.14
CA PHE A 361 -2.60 18.28 -1.49
C PHE A 361 -2.89 18.45 -2.99
N PRO A 362 -3.69 17.56 -3.62
CA PRO A 362 -4.44 16.44 -3.03
C PRO A 362 -3.56 15.24 -2.65
N ALA A 363 -3.93 14.53 -1.59
CA ALA A 363 -3.26 13.31 -1.16
C ALA A 363 -3.71 12.10 -2.00
N ALA A 364 -2.74 11.33 -2.52
CA ALA A 364 -3.01 10.06 -3.17
C ALA A 364 -3.53 9.04 -2.15
N LYS A 365 -4.43 8.14 -2.55
CA LYS A 365 -4.82 7.00 -1.72
C LYS A 365 -3.62 6.09 -1.48
N ALA A 366 -3.73 5.26 -0.45
CA ALA A 366 -2.89 4.07 -0.33
C ALA A 366 -2.79 3.37 -1.68
N ASN A 367 -1.56 3.03 -2.07
CA ASN A 367 -1.29 2.43 -3.36
C ASN A 367 -0.15 1.43 -3.26
N LEU A 368 -0.21 0.41 -4.11
CA LEU A 368 0.84 -0.58 -4.27
C LEU A 368 1.16 -0.69 -5.75
N VAL A 369 2.45 -0.69 -6.07
CA VAL A 369 2.97 -0.83 -7.43
C VAL A 369 3.72 -2.15 -7.52
N THR A 370 3.55 -2.87 -8.63
CA THR A 370 4.32 -4.09 -8.92
C THR A 370 5.80 -3.76 -8.97
N GLN A 371 6.65 -4.53 -8.28
CA GLN A 371 8.10 -4.34 -8.37
C GLN A 371 8.66 -4.97 -9.65
N ASN A 372 8.00 -5.99 -10.20
CA ASN A 372 8.32 -6.53 -11.52
C ASN A 372 7.66 -5.69 -12.62
N VAL A 373 8.31 -5.63 -13.78
CA VAL A 373 7.80 -5.00 -15.00
C VAL A 373 7.11 -6.03 -15.89
N GLU A 374 6.20 -5.60 -16.76
CA GLU A 374 5.61 -6.46 -17.79
C GLU A 374 6.70 -7.00 -18.76
N PRO A 375 6.52 -8.19 -19.36
CA PRO A 375 5.37 -9.09 -19.23
C PRO A 375 5.42 -9.97 -17.98
N PHE A 376 4.25 -10.22 -17.39
CA PHE A 376 4.10 -11.04 -16.18
C PHE A 376 3.88 -12.52 -16.53
N SER A 377 4.52 -13.42 -15.79
CA SER A 377 4.41 -14.88 -15.98
C SER A 377 3.11 -15.46 -15.38
N LEU A 378 1.95 -14.98 -15.84
CA LEU A 378 0.62 -15.40 -15.38
C LEU A 378 -0.06 -16.29 -16.43
N SER A 379 -0.61 -17.42 -15.99
CA SER A 379 -1.20 -18.45 -16.88
C SER A 379 -2.68 -18.74 -16.64
N GLY A 380 -3.26 -18.11 -15.60
CA GLY A 380 -4.62 -18.35 -15.13
C GLY A 380 -4.67 -19.37 -13.98
N ALA A 381 -5.66 -19.20 -13.11
CA ALA A 381 -5.85 -19.86 -11.81
C ALA A 381 -4.97 -19.37 -10.65
N GLU A 382 -4.00 -18.49 -10.89
CA GLU A 382 -3.25 -17.84 -9.81
C GLU A 382 -4.15 -16.87 -9.02
N THR A 383 -3.88 -16.75 -7.72
CA THR A 383 -4.67 -15.92 -6.80
C THR A 383 -3.89 -14.70 -6.31
N LEU A 384 -4.58 -13.59 -6.15
CA LEU A 384 -4.08 -12.36 -5.55
C LEU A 384 -5.06 -11.95 -4.45
N VAL A 385 -4.60 -11.87 -3.22
CA VAL A 385 -5.44 -11.60 -2.05
C VAL A 385 -5.19 -10.19 -1.57
N PHE A 386 -6.19 -9.32 -1.77
CA PHE A 386 -6.16 -7.92 -1.37
C PHE A 386 -6.69 -7.78 0.06
N ASN A 387 -5.98 -7.00 0.88
CA ASN A 387 -6.48 -6.55 2.18
C ASN A 387 -6.70 -5.03 2.10
N VAL A 388 -7.94 -4.58 2.29
CA VAL A 388 -8.32 -3.16 2.34
C VAL A 388 -8.98 -2.87 3.69
N GLY A 389 -8.23 -2.24 4.58
CA GLY A 389 -8.65 -2.07 5.98
C GLY A 389 -8.88 -3.43 6.64
N THR A 390 -10.10 -3.67 7.13
CA THR A 390 -10.51 -4.96 7.72
C THR A 390 -11.10 -5.94 6.70
N ASN A 391 -11.28 -5.52 5.44
CA ASN A 391 -11.88 -6.35 4.40
C ASN A 391 -10.80 -7.06 3.59
N GLN A 392 -11.06 -8.32 3.22
CA GLN A 392 -10.18 -9.13 2.39
C GLN A 392 -10.91 -9.61 1.12
N GLU A 393 -10.21 -9.67 0.00
CA GLU A 393 -10.75 -10.19 -1.27
C GLU A 393 -9.74 -11.15 -1.91
N ASN A 394 -10.13 -12.42 -2.08
CA ASN A 394 -9.35 -13.39 -2.85
C ASN A 394 -9.72 -13.30 -4.33
N PHE A 395 -8.88 -12.63 -5.12
CA PHE A 395 -9.06 -12.46 -6.55
C PHE A 395 -8.34 -13.59 -7.31
N VAL A 396 -9.02 -14.18 -8.30
CA VAL A 396 -8.46 -15.29 -9.09
C VAL A 396 -8.36 -14.87 -10.54
N PHE A 397 -7.16 -14.93 -11.12
CA PHE A 397 -6.97 -14.75 -12.56
C PHE A 397 -7.54 -15.94 -13.32
N VAL A 398 -8.17 -15.70 -14.46
CA VAL A 398 -8.70 -16.74 -15.34
C VAL A 398 -7.96 -16.70 -16.68
N PRO A 399 -7.79 -17.83 -17.39
CA PRO A 399 -7.05 -17.85 -18.65
C PRO A 399 -7.59 -16.91 -19.73
N THR A 400 -8.87 -16.51 -19.66
CA THR A 400 -9.49 -15.54 -20.59
C THR A 400 -9.12 -14.09 -20.32
N ASP A 401 -8.47 -13.80 -19.20
CA ASP A 401 -7.95 -12.45 -18.91
C ASP A 401 -6.75 -12.09 -19.79
N PHE A 402 -6.07 -13.08 -20.39
CA PHE A 402 -4.81 -12.90 -21.10
C PHE A 402 -4.91 -13.37 -22.55
N GLN A 403 -4.35 -12.60 -23.48
CA GLN A 403 -4.24 -12.99 -24.88
C GLN A 403 -3.22 -14.12 -25.07
N ILE A 404 -2.10 -14.06 -24.35
CA ILE A 404 -1.03 -15.06 -24.37
C ILE A 404 -0.70 -15.47 -22.93
N LEU A 405 -0.89 -16.75 -22.63
CA LEU A 405 -0.60 -17.30 -21.30
C LEU A 405 0.90 -17.27 -21.02
N GLY A 406 1.28 -16.81 -19.83
CA GLY A 406 2.66 -16.69 -19.36
C GLY A 406 3.36 -15.38 -19.77
N THR A 407 2.67 -14.49 -20.50
CA THR A 407 3.21 -13.18 -20.91
C THR A 407 2.11 -12.12 -20.83
N ALA A 408 1.52 -11.95 -19.65
CA ALA A 408 0.45 -11.00 -19.43
C ALA A 408 0.98 -9.55 -19.45
N GLU A 409 0.28 -8.66 -20.16
CA GLU A 409 0.56 -7.22 -20.15
C GLU A 409 -0.05 -6.55 -18.91
N ALA A 410 0.53 -5.44 -18.47
CA ALA A 410 0.01 -4.65 -17.34
C ALA A 410 -1.41 -4.13 -17.59
N THR A 411 -1.75 -3.85 -18.85
CA THR A 411 -3.09 -3.47 -19.31
C THR A 411 -4.10 -4.58 -19.07
N GLU A 412 -3.77 -5.82 -19.42
CA GLU A 412 -4.62 -7.01 -19.23
C GLU A 412 -4.86 -7.29 -17.74
N VAL A 413 -3.80 -7.21 -16.92
CA VAL A 413 -3.91 -7.37 -15.46
C VAL A 413 -4.78 -6.28 -14.86
N ALA A 414 -4.57 -5.01 -15.23
CA ALA A 414 -5.36 -3.90 -14.72
C ALA A 414 -6.84 -4.00 -15.14
N GLU A 415 -7.12 -4.43 -16.37
CA GLU A 415 -8.49 -4.66 -16.87
C GLU A 415 -9.18 -5.80 -16.10
N ALA A 416 -8.49 -6.92 -15.90
CA ALA A 416 -9.03 -8.06 -15.16
C ALA A 416 -9.44 -7.67 -13.73
N ILE A 417 -8.58 -6.92 -13.02
CA ILE A 417 -8.86 -6.40 -11.68
C ILE A 417 -10.05 -5.44 -11.72
N ASN A 418 -10.05 -4.46 -12.63
CA ASN A 418 -11.11 -3.45 -12.68
C ASN A 418 -12.50 -4.03 -13.01
N ASN A 419 -12.56 -5.11 -13.79
CA ASN A 419 -13.81 -5.74 -14.18
C ASN A 419 -14.45 -6.60 -13.08
N ARG A 420 -13.65 -7.17 -12.17
CA ARG A 420 -14.12 -8.18 -11.21
C ARG A 420 -13.82 -7.89 -9.74
N SER A 421 -12.82 -7.07 -9.42
CA SER A 421 -12.53 -6.71 -8.02
C SER A 421 -13.50 -5.67 -7.48
N THR A 422 -13.96 -5.93 -6.25
CA THR A 422 -14.86 -5.06 -5.49
C THR A 422 -14.11 -4.15 -4.50
N LEU A 423 -12.92 -4.54 -4.03
CA LEU A 423 -12.16 -3.76 -3.05
C LEU A 423 -11.14 -2.81 -3.70
N VAL A 424 -10.55 -3.17 -4.83
CA VAL A 424 -9.47 -2.40 -5.46
C VAL A 424 -9.78 -2.02 -6.91
N GLU A 425 -9.16 -0.94 -7.35
CA GLU A 425 -9.08 -0.52 -8.74
C GLU A 425 -7.61 -0.50 -9.17
N ALA A 426 -7.34 -0.78 -10.44
CA ALA A 426 -6.00 -0.90 -10.99
C ALA A 426 -5.78 0.08 -12.16
N ARG A 427 -4.54 0.53 -12.33
CA ARG A 427 -4.10 1.31 -13.49
C ARG A 427 -2.71 0.85 -13.92
N THR A 428 -2.29 1.23 -15.12
CA THR A 428 -0.90 1.10 -15.54
C THR A 428 -0.12 2.33 -15.11
N ILE A 429 1.17 2.14 -14.85
CA ILE A 429 2.14 3.20 -14.64
C ILE A 429 3.44 2.80 -15.33
N THR A 430 4.04 3.71 -16.09
CA THR A 430 5.31 3.48 -16.79
C THR A 430 6.45 4.14 -16.02
N GLU A 431 7.41 3.33 -15.59
CA GLU A 431 8.66 3.78 -14.95
C GLU A 431 9.85 3.53 -15.89
N ALA A 432 11.06 3.90 -15.45
CA ALA A 432 12.27 3.83 -16.29
C ALA A 432 12.63 2.40 -16.75
N ASP A 433 12.21 1.39 -15.99
CA ASP A 433 12.46 -0.04 -16.24
C ASP A 433 11.35 -0.71 -17.07
N GLY A 434 10.18 -0.10 -17.19
CA GLY A 434 9.06 -0.61 -17.97
C GLY A 434 7.70 -0.26 -17.38
N ARG A 435 6.65 -0.83 -17.98
CA ARG A 435 5.27 -0.63 -17.53
C ARG A 435 4.91 -1.61 -16.41
N LYS A 436 4.24 -1.08 -15.40
CA LYS A 436 3.88 -1.73 -14.13
C LYS A 436 2.38 -1.57 -13.87
N VAL A 437 1.88 -2.32 -12.87
CA VAL A 437 0.49 -2.20 -12.40
C VAL A 437 0.48 -1.50 -11.05
N ILE A 438 -0.33 -0.46 -10.93
CA ILE A 438 -0.63 0.21 -9.66
C ILE A 438 -2.06 -0.10 -9.23
N ILE A 439 -2.23 -0.48 -7.97
CA ILE A 439 -3.55 -0.75 -7.37
C ILE A 439 -3.87 0.25 -6.27
N ASN A 440 -5.16 0.60 -6.15
CA ASN A 440 -5.70 1.52 -5.16
C ASN A 440 -7.00 0.97 -4.56
N PRO A 441 -7.30 1.26 -3.28
CA PRO A 441 -8.61 0.96 -2.71
C PRO A 441 -9.74 1.73 -3.40
N ARG A 442 -10.87 1.07 -3.64
CA ARG A 442 -12.11 1.74 -4.06
C ARG A 442 -12.76 2.52 -2.92
N ALA A 443 -12.63 2.03 -1.69
CA ALA A 443 -13.11 2.67 -0.46
C ALA A 443 -12.46 4.05 -0.23
N SER A 444 -13.11 4.89 0.57
CA SER A 444 -12.61 6.24 0.93
C SER A 444 -12.37 6.42 2.43
N THR A 445 -12.66 5.39 3.21
CA THR A 445 -12.45 5.28 4.66
C THR A 445 -11.86 3.91 4.94
N ASN A 446 -11.04 3.78 5.98
CA ASN A 446 -10.35 2.52 6.31
C ASN A 446 -9.65 1.91 5.09
N GLU A 447 -9.01 2.76 4.29
CA GLU A 447 -8.43 2.38 3.00
C GLU A 447 -6.94 2.03 3.06
N ASN A 448 -6.45 1.53 4.20
CA ASN A 448 -5.12 0.93 4.24
C ASN A 448 -5.07 -0.28 3.31
N LEU A 449 -3.98 -0.49 2.58
CA LEU A 449 -3.86 -1.50 1.55
C LEU A 449 -2.65 -2.41 1.82
N SER A 450 -2.84 -3.72 1.76
CA SER A 450 -1.76 -4.70 1.72
C SER A 450 -2.10 -5.89 0.81
N ILE A 451 -1.09 -6.66 0.44
CA ILE A 451 -1.26 -7.96 -0.22
C ILE A 451 -0.92 -9.06 0.77
N ASP A 452 -1.80 -10.06 0.89
CA ASP A 452 -1.58 -11.21 1.75
C ASP A 452 -0.45 -12.08 1.20
N SER A 453 0.41 -12.59 2.09
CA SER A 453 1.56 -13.42 1.73
C SER A 453 1.17 -14.77 1.11
N SER A 454 -0.08 -15.22 1.26
CA SER A 454 -0.63 -16.41 0.60
C SER A 454 -0.93 -16.23 -0.90
N SER A 455 -0.82 -15.01 -1.44
CA SER A 455 -1.10 -14.70 -2.84
C SER A 455 -0.13 -15.37 -3.82
N THR A 456 -0.62 -16.31 -4.64
CA THR A 456 0.26 -17.07 -5.56
C THR A 456 0.71 -16.23 -6.77
N ALA A 457 -0.14 -15.32 -7.26
CA ALA A 457 0.17 -14.41 -8.36
C ALA A 457 1.27 -13.40 -7.99
N ASN A 458 1.47 -13.16 -6.68
CA ASN A 458 2.45 -12.19 -6.20
C ASN A 458 3.90 -12.62 -6.47
N SER A 459 4.15 -13.89 -6.78
CA SER A 459 5.47 -14.35 -7.27
C SER A 459 5.85 -13.74 -8.63
N SER A 460 4.85 -13.44 -9.47
CA SER A 460 5.06 -12.84 -10.79
C SER A 460 4.93 -11.31 -10.76
N LEU A 461 4.00 -10.78 -9.96
CA LEU A 461 3.71 -9.34 -9.86
C LEU A 461 4.63 -8.62 -8.86
N ASN A 462 5.02 -9.30 -7.78
CA ASN A 462 5.90 -8.80 -6.74
C ASN A 462 5.42 -7.46 -6.13
N PHE A 463 4.15 -7.38 -5.71
CA PHE A 463 3.69 -6.29 -4.86
C PHE A 463 4.29 -6.42 -3.45
N SER A 464 4.58 -5.29 -2.81
CA SER A 464 4.90 -5.28 -1.38
C SER A 464 3.74 -5.84 -0.55
N THR A 465 4.05 -6.73 0.39
CA THR A 465 3.09 -7.26 1.37
C THR A 465 2.94 -6.36 2.60
N VAL A 466 3.75 -5.30 2.70
CA VAL A 466 3.68 -4.32 3.80
C VAL A 466 2.42 -3.48 3.65
N GLU A 467 1.73 -3.23 4.76
CA GLU A 467 0.56 -2.36 4.75
C GLU A 467 0.92 -0.90 4.48
N VAL A 468 0.20 -0.31 3.53
CA VAL A 468 0.36 1.07 3.09
C VAL A 468 -0.88 1.85 3.48
N ALA A 469 -0.70 2.96 4.19
CA ALA A 469 -1.76 3.89 4.53
C ALA A 469 -1.77 5.09 3.56
N THR A 470 -2.92 5.74 3.40
CA THR A 470 -3.05 7.01 2.64
C THR A 470 -2.19 8.12 3.27
N LEU A 471 -2.22 8.22 4.60
CA LEU A 471 -1.44 9.18 5.38
C LEU A 471 -1.18 8.59 6.77
N LYS A 472 0.04 8.75 7.27
CA LYS A 472 0.36 8.54 8.69
C LYS A 472 0.47 9.90 9.37
N LEU A 473 -0.31 10.12 10.42
CA LEU A 473 -0.32 11.35 11.20
C LEU A 473 0.24 11.06 12.58
N TYR A 474 1.16 11.90 13.05
CA TYR A 474 1.82 11.73 14.34
C TYR A 474 1.53 12.94 15.21
N LYS A 475 1.17 12.69 16.47
CA LYS A 475 1.08 13.69 17.53
C LYS A 475 2.18 13.42 18.54
N ASN A 476 3.12 14.35 18.73
CA ASN A 476 4.29 14.15 19.60
C ASN A 476 5.04 12.82 19.30
N ASP A 477 5.21 12.50 18.01
CA ASP A 477 5.78 11.25 17.49
C ASP A 477 4.99 9.96 17.80
N LYS A 478 3.80 10.07 18.40
CA LYS A 478 2.86 8.95 18.54
C LYS A 478 1.97 8.87 17.31
N LEU A 479 1.96 7.71 16.64
CA LEU A 479 1.08 7.45 15.50
C LEU A 479 -0.38 7.55 15.93
N LEU A 480 -1.14 8.35 15.19
CA LEU A 480 -2.59 8.47 15.32
C LEU A 480 -3.30 7.53 14.35
N VAL A 481 -4.46 7.04 14.77
CA VAL A 481 -5.31 6.14 13.98
C VAL A 481 -6.28 6.95 13.12
N LYS A 482 -6.20 6.74 11.80
CA LYS A 482 -7.15 7.29 10.83
C LYS A 482 -8.43 6.47 10.83
N ASP A 483 -9.59 7.14 10.85
CA ASP A 483 -10.95 6.55 10.76
C ASP A 483 -11.35 5.53 11.86
N GLY A 484 -10.40 5.03 12.67
CA GLY A 484 -10.61 4.04 13.72
C GLY A 484 -10.77 2.61 13.17
N ARG A 485 -10.69 1.62 14.04
CA ARG A 485 -10.92 0.21 13.66
C ARG A 485 -12.07 -0.37 14.46
N THR A 486 -13.00 -1.02 13.77
CA THR A 486 -14.04 -1.83 14.42
C THR A 486 -13.54 -3.27 14.53
N ALA A 487 -13.73 -3.91 15.69
CA ALA A 487 -13.35 -5.31 15.87
C ALA A 487 -14.23 -6.23 15.01
N SER A 488 -13.59 -7.10 14.23
CA SER A 488 -14.29 -8.08 13.39
C SER A 488 -13.51 -9.39 13.33
N ILE A 489 -14.23 -10.51 13.31
CA ILE A 489 -13.67 -11.86 13.11
C ILE A 489 -14.27 -12.45 11.83
N LEU A 490 -13.44 -13.12 11.04
CA LEU A 490 -13.79 -13.69 9.74
C LEU A 490 -13.73 -15.22 9.77
N SER A 491 -14.77 -15.89 9.25
CA SER A 491 -14.79 -17.36 9.13
C SER A 491 -13.83 -17.87 8.06
N LEU A 492 -13.60 -19.18 8.00
CA LEU A 492 -13.08 -19.84 6.80
C LEU A 492 -14.07 -19.74 5.63
N GLY A 493 -13.61 -20.09 4.43
CA GLY A 493 -14.45 -20.16 3.24
C GLY A 493 -15.46 -21.30 3.34
N GLN A 494 -16.69 -21.04 2.88
CA GLN A 494 -17.71 -22.06 2.68
C GLN A 494 -17.22 -23.15 1.69
N PRO A 495 -17.80 -24.38 1.71
CA PRO A 495 -18.91 -24.81 2.54
C PRO A 495 -18.50 -25.20 3.97
N PHE A 496 -19.39 -24.98 4.93
CA PHE A 496 -19.20 -25.38 6.33
C PHE A 496 -19.83 -26.75 6.60
N ASN A 497 -19.14 -27.59 7.38
CA ASN A 497 -19.70 -28.86 7.85
C ASN A 497 -20.32 -28.69 9.24
N LEU A 498 -21.60 -28.32 9.28
CA LEU A 498 -22.41 -28.14 10.49
C LEU A 498 -23.34 -29.34 10.74
N ASP A 499 -23.05 -30.49 10.12
CA ASP A 499 -23.79 -31.73 10.34
C ASP A 499 -23.44 -32.36 11.69
N THR A 500 -24.41 -33.00 12.34
CA THR A 500 -24.22 -33.62 13.67
C THR A 500 -24.88 -34.99 13.77
N THR A 501 -24.43 -35.79 14.75
CA THR A 501 -25.05 -37.09 15.01
C THR A 501 -26.45 -36.89 15.58
N THR A 502 -27.42 -37.60 15.01
CA THR A 502 -28.77 -37.64 15.56
C THR A 502 -28.92 -38.78 16.57
N THR A 503 -29.58 -38.49 17.69
CA THR A 503 -29.90 -39.48 18.73
C THR A 503 -31.39 -39.79 18.67
N ALA A 504 -31.75 -41.06 18.53
CA ALA A 504 -33.16 -41.48 18.57
C ALA A 504 -33.49 -42.05 19.94
N THR A 505 -34.61 -41.62 20.53
CA THR A 505 -35.14 -42.25 21.74
C THR A 505 -35.78 -43.59 21.42
N THR A 506 -35.98 -44.42 22.44
CA THR A 506 -36.65 -45.73 22.33
C THR A 506 -37.81 -45.93 23.31
N ASP A 507 -38.12 -44.92 24.13
CA ASP A 507 -39.17 -44.96 25.15
C ASP A 507 -40.60 -45.13 24.57
N GLY A 508 -40.86 -44.70 23.33
CA GLY A 508 -42.13 -44.89 22.62
C GLY A 508 -43.37 -44.21 23.22
N ASP A 509 -43.26 -43.57 24.38
CA ASP A 509 -44.36 -42.97 25.15
C ASP A 509 -44.33 -41.43 25.18
N ILE A 510 -43.44 -40.82 24.39
CA ILE A 510 -43.32 -39.36 24.30
C ILE A 510 -44.50 -38.81 23.53
N THR A 511 -45.07 -37.71 24.01
CA THR A 511 -46.30 -37.12 23.47
C THR A 511 -46.20 -35.60 23.35
N VAL A 512 -46.82 -35.04 22.32
CA VAL A 512 -47.09 -33.61 22.16
C VAL A 512 -48.50 -33.41 21.63
N THR A 513 -49.24 -32.44 22.16
CA THR A 513 -50.53 -32.03 21.55
C THR A 513 -50.26 -31.10 20.37
N GLY A 514 -50.95 -31.27 19.24
CA GLY A 514 -50.75 -30.41 18.07
C GLY A 514 -50.98 -28.93 18.39
N GLY A 515 -50.06 -28.05 17.96
CA GLY A 515 -50.08 -26.63 18.34
C GLY A 515 -49.62 -26.33 19.77
N SER A 516 -49.18 -27.34 20.54
CA SER A 516 -48.51 -27.14 21.82
C SER A 516 -47.00 -26.94 21.64
N ARG A 517 -46.40 -26.24 22.59
CA ARG A 517 -44.95 -26.10 22.74
C ARG A 517 -44.36 -27.10 23.74
N VAL A 518 -45.20 -27.91 24.37
CA VAL A 518 -44.81 -28.76 25.50
C VAL A 518 -44.81 -30.22 25.07
N ILE A 519 -43.65 -30.86 25.16
CA ILE A 519 -43.49 -32.31 24.98
C ILE A 519 -43.41 -32.96 26.36
N THR A 520 -44.13 -34.06 26.54
CA THR A 520 -44.16 -34.82 27.80
C THR A 520 -44.03 -36.32 27.57
N LYS A 521 -43.38 -37.02 28.50
CA LYS A 521 -43.44 -38.48 28.60
C LYS A 521 -44.02 -38.93 29.94
N SER A 522 -44.47 -40.17 30.02
CA SER A 522 -45.29 -40.64 31.15
C SER A 522 -44.46 -41.00 32.38
N VAL A 523 -43.21 -41.44 32.20
CA VAL A 523 -42.23 -41.74 33.25
C VAL A 523 -40.81 -41.37 32.79
N ALA A 524 -39.86 -41.21 33.71
CA ALA A 524 -38.46 -40.87 33.38
C ALA A 524 -37.73 -41.97 32.59
N GLY A 525 -38.14 -43.24 32.72
CA GLY A 525 -37.61 -44.35 31.91
C GLY A 525 -36.10 -44.58 32.08
N THR A 526 -35.48 -45.18 31.06
CA THR A 526 -34.01 -45.33 30.93
C THR A 526 -33.37 -44.18 30.14
N GLU A 527 -34.18 -43.28 29.58
CA GLU A 527 -33.77 -42.19 28.67
C GLU A 527 -34.32 -40.83 29.16
N PRO A 528 -33.99 -40.35 30.38
CA PRO A 528 -34.56 -39.13 30.91
C PRO A 528 -34.19 -37.91 30.05
N PHE A 529 -35.14 -36.98 29.83
CA PHE A 529 -34.90 -35.82 28.97
C PHE A 529 -33.73 -34.95 29.44
N LYS A 530 -33.47 -34.86 30.74
CA LYS A 530 -32.32 -34.12 31.26
C LYS A 530 -30.96 -34.70 30.86
N GLN A 531 -30.91 -36.00 30.52
CA GLN A 531 -29.68 -36.62 30.04
C GLN A 531 -29.54 -36.56 28.52
N LEU A 532 -30.66 -36.49 27.79
CA LEU A 532 -30.67 -36.58 26.32
C LEU A 532 -30.82 -35.25 25.59
N LEU A 533 -31.41 -34.24 26.22
CA LEU A 533 -31.77 -32.97 25.59
C LEU A 533 -31.15 -31.80 26.34
N HIS A 534 -30.70 -30.83 25.57
CA HIS A 534 -30.22 -29.56 26.07
C HIS A 534 -30.98 -28.40 25.41
N PRO A 535 -31.06 -27.23 26.07
CA PRO A 535 -31.52 -26.01 25.41
C PRO A 535 -30.73 -25.76 24.11
N GLY A 536 -31.45 -25.43 23.04
CA GLY A 536 -30.87 -25.20 21.72
C GLY A 536 -30.90 -26.40 20.77
N ASP A 537 -31.10 -27.64 21.26
CA ASP A 537 -31.23 -28.84 20.42
C ASP A 537 -32.51 -28.79 19.58
N TYR A 538 -32.54 -29.50 18.44
CA TYR A 538 -33.77 -29.63 17.64
C TYR A 538 -34.35 -31.03 17.77
N VAL A 539 -35.66 -31.10 17.96
CA VAL A 539 -36.37 -32.38 18.08
C VAL A 539 -37.49 -32.52 17.06
N LYS A 540 -37.68 -33.73 16.57
CA LYS A 540 -38.88 -34.16 15.82
C LYS A 540 -39.29 -35.55 16.27
N PHE A 541 -40.53 -35.96 15.99
CA PHE A 541 -40.90 -37.37 16.12
C PHE A 541 -40.31 -38.17 14.95
N SER A 542 -39.94 -39.43 15.21
CA SER A 542 -39.26 -40.31 14.25
C SER A 542 -40.06 -40.58 12.97
N VAL A 543 -41.38 -40.46 13.06
CA VAL A 543 -42.32 -40.63 11.95
C VAL A 543 -42.54 -39.35 11.14
N ASP A 544 -42.05 -38.21 11.61
CA ASP A 544 -42.24 -36.91 10.98
C ASP A 544 -41.09 -36.57 10.02
N ALA A 545 -41.41 -35.78 8.99
CA ALA A 545 -40.43 -35.24 8.03
C ALA A 545 -39.47 -34.24 8.71
N ASP A 546 -38.29 -34.03 8.11
CA ASP A 546 -37.24 -33.20 8.72
C ASP A 546 -37.67 -31.74 8.95
N ALA A 547 -38.53 -31.18 8.08
CA ALA A 547 -39.12 -29.86 8.28
C ALA A 547 -39.91 -29.69 9.62
N ALA A 548 -40.22 -30.79 10.31
CA ALA A 548 -40.89 -30.79 11.61
C ALA A 548 -39.95 -30.54 12.80
N PHE A 549 -38.62 -30.51 12.61
CA PHE A 549 -37.68 -30.20 13.69
C PHE A 549 -38.02 -28.86 14.38
N ARG A 550 -38.10 -28.88 15.72
CA ARG A 550 -38.36 -27.69 16.54
C ARG A 550 -37.27 -27.53 17.59
N ARG A 551 -36.80 -26.30 17.75
CA ARG A 551 -35.79 -25.95 18.76
C ARG A 551 -36.36 -26.12 20.16
N VAL A 552 -35.60 -26.79 21.01
CA VAL A 552 -35.84 -26.92 22.44
C VAL A 552 -35.45 -25.61 23.11
N ARG A 553 -36.43 -24.95 23.73
CA ARG A 553 -36.19 -23.75 24.53
C ARG A 553 -35.59 -24.12 25.89
N THR A 554 -36.16 -25.13 26.55
CA THR A 554 -35.73 -25.53 27.89
C THR A 554 -36.23 -26.92 28.25
N VAL A 555 -35.45 -27.63 29.07
CA VAL A 555 -35.78 -28.94 29.61
C VAL A 555 -36.21 -28.75 31.08
N VAL A 556 -37.50 -28.96 31.35
CA VAL A 556 -38.10 -28.60 32.65
C VAL A 556 -37.92 -29.71 33.69
N SER A 557 -37.96 -30.97 33.24
CA SER A 557 -37.74 -32.15 34.08
C SER A 557 -37.35 -33.34 33.20
N ASP A 558 -37.01 -34.47 33.81
CA ASP A 558 -36.71 -35.73 33.12
C ASP A 558 -37.82 -36.20 32.17
N THR A 559 -39.02 -35.63 32.29
CA THR A 559 -40.22 -36.01 31.53
C THR A 559 -40.88 -34.87 30.77
N LYS A 560 -40.35 -33.64 30.82
CA LYS A 560 -40.99 -32.47 30.21
C LYS A 560 -39.99 -31.52 29.54
N VAL A 561 -40.27 -31.19 28.28
CA VAL A 561 -39.52 -30.20 27.48
C VAL A 561 -40.45 -29.10 26.97
N ILE A 562 -39.91 -27.90 26.75
CA ILE A 562 -40.60 -26.77 26.12
C ILE A 562 -39.83 -26.38 24.85
N LEU A 563 -40.56 -26.19 23.75
CA LEU A 563 -40.07 -25.75 22.44
C LEU A 563 -40.19 -24.24 22.27
N ASP A 564 -39.38 -23.66 21.38
CA ASP A 564 -39.48 -22.24 21.01
C ASP A 564 -40.77 -21.92 20.26
N GLU A 565 -41.14 -22.78 19.32
CA GLU A 565 -42.36 -22.64 18.52
C GLU A 565 -43.29 -23.85 18.72
N PRO A 566 -44.62 -23.67 18.51
CA PRO A 566 -45.56 -24.79 18.53
C PRO A 566 -45.16 -25.91 17.56
N TYR A 567 -45.36 -27.15 17.97
CA TYR A 567 -45.12 -28.31 17.12
C TYR A 567 -46.20 -28.38 16.01
N THR A 568 -45.78 -28.43 14.75
CA THR A 568 -46.62 -28.03 13.59
C THR A 568 -47.47 -29.11 12.95
N VAL A 569 -47.34 -30.38 13.35
CA VAL A 569 -48.19 -31.44 12.81
C VAL A 569 -49.58 -31.39 13.43
N SER A 570 -50.60 -31.31 12.56
CA SER A 570 -52.01 -31.29 12.94
C SER A 570 -52.42 -32.62 13.57
N GLY A 571 -52.64 -32.64 14.88
CA GLY A 571 -53.07 -33.82 15.64
C GLY A 571 -52.19 -34.20 16.83
N GLY A 572 -50.98 -33.65 16.92
CA GLY A 572 -50.00 -34.04 17.94
C GLY A 572 -49.16 -35.25 17.52
N GLY A 573 -48.05 -35.46 18.21
CA GLY A 573 -47.10 -36.56 17.98
C GLY A 573 -47.09 -37.53 19.15
N ILE A 574 -46.98 -38.82 18.87
CA ILE A 574 -46.79 -39.91 19.86
C ILE A 574 -45.70 -40.84 19.31
N GLY A 575 -44.72 -41.21 20.14
CA GLY A 575 -43.67 -42.17 19.77
C GLY A 575 -42.27 -41.63 20.06
N ASP A 576 -41.27 -42.17 19.37
CA ASP A 576 -39.87 -41.80 19.60
C ASP A 576 -39.51 -40.42 19.03
N LEU A 577 -38.62 -39.70 19.71
CA LEU A 577 -38.01 -38.47 19.23
C LEU A 577 -36.68 -38.76 18.53
N ILE A 578 -36.44 -38.03 17.45
CA ILE A 578 -35.12 -37.83 16.86
C ILE A 578 -34.62 -36.48 17.38
N ILE A 579 -33.44 -36.51 17.98
CA ILE A 579 -32.74 -35.38 18.57
C ILE A 579 -31.59 -35.03 17.64
N TRP A 580 -31.56 -33.78 17.20
CA TRP A 580 -30.44 -33.16 16.55
C TRP A 580 -29.67 -32.37 17.61
N ASN A 581 -28.49 -32.86 17.96
CA ASN A 581 -27.58 -32.19 18.87
C ASN A 581 -26.99 -30.98 18.13
N SER A 582 -27.50 -29.79 18.43
CA SER A 582 -27.18 -28.59 17.64
C SER A 582 -25.73 -28.20 17.80
N PRO A 583 -24.97 -27.97 16.71
CA PRO A 583 -23.71 -27.29 16.85
C PRO A 583 -23.99 -25.84 17.24
N GLN A 584 -23.29 -25.37 18.27
CA GLN A 584 -23.43 -24.01 18.80
C GLN A 584 -22.25 -23.15 18.40
N LEU A 585 -22.48 -21.84 18.29
CA LEU A 585 -21.46 -20.81 18.21
C LEU A 585 -21.66 -19.84 19.37
N GLU A 586 -20.63 -19.65 20.18
CA GLU A 586 -20.63 -18.71 21.30
C GLU A 586 -19.80 -17.48 20.96
N ILE A 587 -20.42 -16.30 21.04
CA ILE A 587 -19.82 -15.02 20.68
C ILE A 587 -19.87 -14.11 21.91
N SER A 588 -18.74 -13.54 22.32
CA SER A 588 -18.72 -12.37 23.19
C SER A 588 -18.48 -11.14 22.33
N ALA A 589 -19.35 -10.16 22.53
CA ALA A 589 -19.23 -8.84 21.96
C ALA A 589 -18.87 -7.83 23.06
N ASN A 590 -18.15 -6.79 22.69
CA ASN A 590 -17.83 -5.62 23.52
C ASN A 590 -17.04 -5.91 24.80
N GLY A 591 -16.40 -7.07 24.87
CA GLY A 591 -15.42 -7.42 25.90
C GLY A 591 -16.03 -7.91 27.21
N ASP A 592 -17.34 -8.18 27.22
CA ASP A 592 -18.00 -8.85 28.32
C ASP A 592 -18.12 -10.34 27.99
N ILE A 593 -17.34 -11.17 28.69
CA ILE A 593 -17.40 -12.64 28.54
C ILE A 593 -18.55 -13.25 29.34
N GLU A 594 -19.17 -12.50 30.26
CA GLU A 594 -20.35 -12.95 31.01
C GLU A 594 -21.64 -12.77 30.20
N GLU A 595 -21.66 -11.84 29.23
CA GLU A 595 -22.75 -11.66 28.25
C GLU A 595 -22.44 -12.36 26.91
N THR A 596 -22.43 -13.70 26.91
CA THR A 596 -22.19 -14.51 25.70
C THR A 596 -23.48 -14.73 24.90
N GLU A 597 -23.43 -14.45 23.59
CA GLU A 597 -24.48 -14.75 22.63
C GLU A 597 -24.29 -16.18 22.07
N VAL A 598 -25.23 -17.08 22.36
CA VAL A 598 -25.16 -18.48 21.94
C VAL A 598 -26.12 -18.73 20.78
N VAL A 599 -25.57 -19.00 19.60
CA VAL A 599 -26.35 -19.34 18.39
C VAL A 599 -26.38 -20.85 18.23
N SER A 600 -27.58 -21.43 18.03
CA SER A 600 -27.72 -22.88 17.79
C SER A 600 -28.25 -23.15 16.40
N PHE A 601 -27.52 -23.96 15.64
CA PHE A 601 -27.88 -24.32 14.27
C PHE A 601 -28.68 -25.61 14.23
N GLY A 602 -29.80 -25.57 13.52
CA GLY A 602 -30.69 -26.70 13.29
C GLY A 602 -30.63 -27.26 11.88
N PRO A 603 -31.17 -28.46 11.66
CA PRO A 603 -31.19 -29.09 10.34
C PRO A 603 -32.10 -28.35 9.35
N ASN A 604 -33.03 -27.52 9.83
CA ASN A 604 -33.90 -26.70 8.99
C ASN A 604 -33.26 -25.37 8.55
N ASP A 605 -32.10 -25.02 9.11
CA ASP A 605 -31.38 -23.78 8.76
C ASP A 605 -30.60 -23.93 7.45
N PHE A 606 -30.46 -25.16 6.94
CA PHE A 606 -29.61 -25.48 5.79
C PHE A 606 -30.35 -26.35 4.77
N ALA A 607 -30.04 -26.21 3.48
CA ALA A 607 -30.41 -27.21 2.49
C ALA A 607 -29.60 -28.51 2.64
N ASN A 608 -28.34 -28.41 3.08
CA ASN A 608 -27.46 -29.53 3.41
C ASN A 608 -26.48 -29.13 4.53
N ALA A 609 -26.67 -29.63 5.74
CA ALA A 609 -25.84 -29.27 6.90
C ALA A 609 -24.35 -29.64 6.74
N SER A 610 -24.02 -30.67 5.96
CA SER A 610 -22.62 -31.05 5.67
C SER A 610 -21.93 -30.13 4.65
N GLN A 611 -22.70 -29.29 3.95
CA GLN A 611 -22.24 -28.35 2.94
C GLN A 611 -22.94 -26.98 3.08
N ALA A 612 -23.08 -26.47 4.30
CA ALA A 612 -23.81 -25.25 4.57
C ALA A 612 -23.14 -24.03 3.90
N LEU A 613 -23.94 -23.17 3.27
CA LEU A 613 -23.47 -21.94 2.63
C LEU A 613 -23.42 -20.79 3.64
N ALA A 614 -22.53 -19.81 3.41
CA ALA A 614 -22.42 -18.61 4.25
C ALA A 614 -23.75 -17.83 4.31
N SER A 615 -24.47 -17.75 3.19
CA SER A 615 -25.78 -17.10 3.12
C SER A 615 -26.89 -17.81 3.91
N GLU A 616 -26.76 -19.11 4.18
CA GLU A 616 -27.70 -19.86 5.03
C GLU A 616 -27.36 -19.65 6.51
N VAL A 617 -26.08 -19.75 6.86
CA VAL A 617 -25.58 -19.56 8.24
C VAL A 617 -25.88 -18.14 8.75
N ILE A 618 -25.69 -17.11 7.92
CA ILE A 618 -25.95 -15.71 8.30
C ILE A 618 -27.42 -15.47 8.64
N GLN A 619 -28.37 -16.05 7.90
CA GLN A 619 -29.80 -15.89 8.22
C GLN A 619 -30.13 -16.35 9.63
N ARG A 620 -29.39 -17.35 10.15
CA ARG A 620 -29.54 -17.81 11.53
C ARG A 620 -28.83 -16.90 12.51
N LEU A 621 -27.61 -16.47 12.21
CA LEU A 621 -26.83 -15.55 13.04
C LEU A 621 -27.57 -14.22 13.25
N GLU A 622 -28.11 -13.60 12.20
CA GLU A 622 -28.85 -12.33 12.26
C GLU A 622 -30.11 -12.39 13.16
N GLN A 623 -30.65 -13.58 13.42
CA GLN A 623 -31.83 -13.75 14.28
C GLN A 623 -31.46 -13.86 15.77
N GLU A 624 -30.26 -14.35 16.09
CA GLU A 624 -29.86 -14.68 17.46
C GLU A 624 -28.82 -13.69 18.03
N VAL A 625 -28.00 -13.09 17.18
CA VAL A 625 -26.99 -12.10 17.55
C VAL A 625 -27.65 -10.71 17.66
N GLN A 626 -27.39 -10.00 18.75
CA GLN A 626 -27.96 -8.69 19.08
C GLN A 626 -26.90 -7.60 19.31
N LEU A 627 -25.71 -7.98 19.79
CA LEU A 627 -24.61 -7.07 20.11
C LEU A 627 -23.50 -7.07 19.06
N SER A 628 -23.67 -7.84 17.98
CA SER A 628 -22.77 -7.85 16.84
C SER A 628 -23.55 -7.75 15.53
N ARG A 629 -22.94 -7.13 14.52
CA ARG A 629 -23.40 -7.14 13.15
C ARG A 629 -22.76 -8.32 12.41
N VAL A 630 -23.54 -9.01 11.59
CA VAL A 630 -23.07 -10.15 10.80
C VAL A 630 -23.30 -9.84 9.33
N GLU A 631 -22.26 -10.01 8.52
CA GLU A 631 -22.28 -9.67 7.11
C GLU A 631 -21.58 -10.74 6.28
N LEU A 632 -22.05 -10.90 5.04
CA LEU A 632 -21.34 -11.68 4.04
C LEU A 632 -20.03 -10.95 3.71
N ALA A 633 -18.95 -11.71 3.69
CA ALA A 633 -17.62 -11.19 3.40
C ALA A 633 -16.95 -12.06 2.33
N VAL A 634 -15.99 -11.47 1.63
CA VAL A 634 -15.15 -12.14 0.63
C VAL A 634 -15.99 -12.87 -0.44
N ASN A 635 -16.56 -12.12 -1.39
CA ASN A 635 -17.38 -12.67 -2.47
C ASN A 635 -18.57 -13.54 -2.00
N ASP A 636 -19.19 -13.17 -0.87
CA ASP A 636 -20.30 -13.90 -0.25
C ASP A 636 -19.97 -15.35 0.17
N THR A 637 -18.68 -15.66 0.36
CA THR A 637 -18.22 -17.02 0.71
C THR A 637 -17.80 -17.18 2.16
N ARG A 638 -17.63 -16.07 2.89
CA ARG A 638 -17.25 -16.04 4.30
C ARG A 638 -18.24 -15.21 5.10
N ILE A 639 -18.16 -15.34 6.42
CA ILE A 639 -18.99 -14.62 7.37
C ILE A 639 -18.08 -13.73 8.20
N SER A 640 -18.34 -12.43 8.18
CA SER A 640 -17.74 -11.46 9.09
C SER A 640 -18.71 -11.22 10.25
N ILE A 641 -18.22 -11.37 11.47
CA ILE A 641 -18.92 -10.98 12.68
C ILE A 641 -18.18 -9.77 13.23
N THR A 642 -18.87 -8.63 13.31
CA THR A 642 -18.31 -7.33 13.66
C THR A 642 -19.02 -6.76 14.88
N SER A 643 -18.30 -6.15 15.81
CA SER A 643 -18.91 -5.49 16.97
C SER A 643 -19.86 -4.36 16.52
N ASP A 644 -20.95 -4.14 17.26
CA ASP A 644 -21.89 -3.03 17.05
C ASP A 644 -21.33 -1.67 17.47
N LYS A 645 -20.24 -1.65 18.26
CA LYS A 645 -19.47 -0.45 18.61
C LYS A 645 -18.46 -0.17 17.51
N GLU A 646 -18.74 0.83 16.69
CA GLU A 646 -17.89 1.18 15.56
C GLU A 646 -16.68 2.05 15.98
N ASN A 647 -15.51 1.75 15.40
CA ASN A 647 -14.30 2.58 15.42
C ASN A 647 -13.85 3.03 16.82
N SER A 648 -13.86 2.09 17.78
CA SER A 648 -13.50 2.36 19.17
C SER A 648 -12.68 1.24 19.80
N ALA A 649 -11.85 1.57 20.80
CA ALA A 649 -11.19 0.60 21.67
C ALA A 649 -12.17 -0.23 22.52
N ASP A 650 -13.40 0.25 22.69
CA ASP A 650 -14.49 -0.52 23.32
C ASP A 650 -15.10 -1.56 22.36
N SER A 651 -14.82 -1.45 21.07
CA SER A 651 -15.16 -2.46 20.07
C SER A 651 -14.33 -3.71 20.33
N LYS A 652 -14.98 -4.79 20.74
CA LYS A 652 -14.32 -6.04 21.09
C LYS A 652 -15.15 -7.18 20.57
N ILE A 653 -14.54 -8.22 20.01
CA ILE A 653 -15.26 -9.40 19.63
C ILE A 653 -14.40 -10.64 19.82
N GLN A 654 -15.00 -11.72 20.31
CA GLN A 654 -14.30 -12.96 20.58
C GLN A 654 -15.25 -14.13 20.37
N ILE A 655 -14.77 -15.18 19.68
CA ILE A 655 -15.47 -16.47 19.67
C ILE A 655 -15.04 -17.23 20.92
N ILE A 656 -15.99 -17.45 21.83
CA ILE A 656 -15.75 -18.15 23.11
C ILE A 656 -16.04 -19.66 22.99
N GLY A 657 -16.36 -20.14 21.79
CA GLY A 657 -16.40 -21.56 21.47
C GLY A 657 -17.68 -22.05 20.83
N GLY A 658 -18.03 -23.29 21.18
CA GLY A 658 -19.10 -24.07 20.56
C GLY A 658 -18.60 -24.91 19.38
N ALA A 659 -19.32 -26.00 19.08
CA ALA A 659 -18.96 -26.95 18.04
C ALA A 659 -18.88 -26.35 16.62
N ALA A 660 -19.70 -25.33 16.34
CA ALA A 660 -19.70 -24.65 15.05
C ALA A 660 -18.41 -23.83 14.84
N ALA A 661 -17.76 -23.39 15.92
CA ALA A 661 -16.51 -22.63 15.83
C ALA A 661 -15.41 -23.42 15.11
N LEU A 662 -15.30 -24.72 15.36
CA LEU A 662 -14.34 -25.60 14.68
C LEU A 662 -14.67 -25.74 13.19
N SER A 663 -15.94 -25.99 12.87
CA SER A 663 -16.40 -26.16 11.49
C SER A 663 -16.31 -24.89 10.63
N MET A 664 -16.40 -23.73 11.27
CA MET A 664 -16.24 -22.41 10.66
C MET A 664 -14.77 -21.93 10.70
N GLY A 665 -13.89 -22.68 11.37
CA GLY A 665 -12.46 -22.44 11.47
C GLY A 665 -12.06 -21.27 12.37
N PHE A 666 -12.89 -20.95 13.36
CA PHE A 666 -12.55 -20.02 14.45
C PHE A 666 -11.71 -20.68 15.55
N SER A 667 -11.71 -22.01 15.61
CA SER A 667 -10.92 -22.78 16.59
C SER A 667 -10.26 -24.02 15.96
N SER A 668 -9.32 -24.62 16.70
CA SER A 668 -8.67 -25.89 16.36
C SER A 668 -8.84 -26.92 17.49
N SER A 669 -8.88 -28.20 17.13
CA SER A 669 -8.95 -29.30 18.09
C SER A 669 -7.57 -29.85 18.45
N ASN A 670 -7.36 -30.17 19.73
CA ASN A 670 -6.17 -30.84 20.26
C ASN A 670 -6.54 -32.23 20.79
N SER A 671 -5.70 -33.23 20.57
CA SER A 671 -5.87 -34.56 21.16
C SER A 671 -5.40 -34.58 22.61
N LEU A 672 -6.13 -35.27 23.49
CA LEU A 672 -5.80 -35.39 24.91
C LEU A 672 -5.08 -36.71 25.20
N THR A 673 -4.25 -36.73 26.25
CA THR A 673 -3.59 -37.96 26.68
C THR A 673 -4.49 -38.81 27.57
N GLY A 674 -4.21 -40.12 27.63
CA GLY A 674 -4.91 -41.05 28.50
C GLY A 674 -6.25 -41.56 27.95
N THR A 675 -7.08 -42.07 28.86
CA THR A 675 -8.43 -42.57 28.55
C THR A 675 -9.44 -41.81 29.41
N LEU A 676 -10.36 -41.10 28.75
CA LEU A 676 -11.42 -40.34 29.39
C LEU A 676 -12.72 -41.15 29.35
N THR A 677 -13.49 -41.07 30.42
CA THR A 677 -14.80 -41.72 30.57
C THR A 677 -15.87 -40.65 30.77
N PHE A 678 -16.75 -40.56 29.78
CA PHE A 678 -17.92 -39.69 29.75
C PHE A 678 -19.17 -40.51 30.03
N THR A 679 -20.08 -39.96 30.81
CA THR A 679 -21.44 -40.51 31.03
C THR A 679 -22.44 -39.51 30.48
N GLY A 680 -23.30 -39.93 29.56
CA GLY A 680 -24.26 -39.06 28.89
C GLY A 680 -25.19 -38.37 29.89
N GLY A 681 -25.28 -37.04 29.80
CA GLY A 681 -26.12 -36.23 30.68
C GLY A 681 -25.56 -35.94 32.07
N GLU A 682 -24.41 -36.49 32.43
CA GLU A 682 -23.72 -36.19 33.69
C GLU A 682 -22.62 -35.14 33.46
N THR A 683 -22.35 -34.32 34.47
CA THR A 683 -21.32 -33.26 34.37
C THR A 683 -19.91 -33.76 34.72
N GLU A 684 -19.78 -34.87 35.43
CA GLU A 684 -18.48 -35.41 35.85
C GLU A 684 -17.82 -36.21 34.72
N VAL A 685 -16.54 -35.91 34.44
CA VAL A 685 -15.69 -36.68 33.52
C VAL A 685 -14.49 -37.21 34.28
N THR A 686 -14.25 -38.51 34.17
CA THR A 686 -13.13 -39.19 34.86
C THR A 686 -12.08 -39.69 33.87
N GLY A 687 -10.82 -39.59 34.25
CA GLY A 687 -9.65 -39.89 33.41
C GLY A 687 -8.74 -40.97 34.02
N SER A 688 -8.08 -41.73 33.15
CA SER A 688 -7.01 -42.67 33.51
C SER A 688 -5.78 -42.41 32.66
N GLY A 689 -4.65 -42.07 33.30
CA GLY A 689 -3.42 -41.68 32.60
C GLY A 689 -3.53 -40.32 31.89
N THR A 690 -4.47 -39.49 32.30
CA THR A 690 -4.74 -38.13 31.81
C THR A 690 -3.90 -37.10 32.59
N ALA A 691 -3.71 -35.92 32.01
CA ALA A 691 -2.99 -34.80 32.63
C ALA A 691 -3.79 -33.48 32.53
N PHE A 692 -5.03 -33.47 33.05
CA PHE A 692 -5.98 -32.37 32.84
C PHE A 692 -5.45 -31.00 33.29
N THR A 693 -4.69 -30.91 34.39
CA THR A 693 -4.23 -29.59 34.89
C THR A 693 -3.16 -28.95 34.00
N SER A 694 -2.49 -29.73 33.15
CA SER A 694 -1.51 -29.24 32.17
C SER A 694 -2.04 -29.18 30.74
N GLU A 695 -3.02 -30.01 30.39
CA GLU A 695 -3.54 -30.12 29.00
C GLU A 695 -4.83 -29.32 28.77
N LEU A 696 -5.57 -29.00 29.84
CA LEU A 696 -6.88 -28.36 29.76
C LEU A 696 -6.93 -27.09 30.60
N GLN A 697 -7.91 -26.24 30.27
CA GLN A 697 -8.25 -25.04 31.02
C GLN A 697 -9.77 -24.96 31.20
N GLU A 698 -10.22 -24.34 32.29
CA GLU A 698 -11.64 -24.05 32.51
C GLU A 698 -12.19 -23.19 31.35
N GLY A 699 -13.42 -23.47 30.92
CA GLY A 699 -14.04 -22.86 29.74
C GLY A 699 -13.72 -23.50 28.40
N GLN A 700 -12.74 -24.42 28.32
CA GLN A 700 -12.48 -25.19 27.09
C GLN A 700 -13.61 -26.20 26.81
N TRP A 701 -13.72 -26.61 25.54
CA TRP A 701 -14.69 -27.63 25.13
C TRP A 701 -14.03 -28.97 24.97
N ILE A 702 -14.73 -30.04 25.33
CA ILE A 702 -14.22 -31.41 25.28
C ILE A 702 -15.23 -32.37 24.65
N ARG A 703 -14.73 -33.41 23.99
CA ARG A 703 -15.54 -34.48 23.39
C ARG A 703 -14.74 -35.78 23.25
N ALA A 704 -15.40 -36.93 23.40
CA ALA A 704 -14.87 -38.20 22.95
C ALA A 704 -14.76 -38.27 21.41
N ASP A 705 -13.64 -38.75 20.85
CA ASP A 705 -13.37 -38.64 19.40
C ASP A 705 -14.32 -39.45 18.52
N LEU A 706 -14.94 -40.48 19.09
CA LEU A 706 -15.88 -41.33 18.39
C LEU A 706 -17.32 -40.78 18.40
N ASP A 707 -17.57 -39.67 19.11
CA ASP A 707 -18.85 -38.95 19.08
C ASP A 707 -18.79 -37.80 18.06
N GLY A 708 -19.95 -37.45 17.50
CA GLY A 708 -20.03 -36.46 16.42
C GLY A 708 -19.93 -35.02 16.89
N ASN A 709 -20.01 -34.07 15.95
CA ASN A 709 -19.79 -32.65 16.22
C ASN A 709 -20.81 -32.04 17.20
N GLY A 710 -21.99 -32.62 17.39
CA GLY A 710 -22.96 -32.14 18.38
C GLY A 710 -22.62 -32.46 19.84
N SER A 711 -21.57 -33.24 20.11
CA SER A 711 -21.26 -33.73 21.48
C SER A 711 -20.16 -32.95 22.20
N TRP A 712 -19.66 -31.87 21.62
CA TRP A 712 -18.77 -30.95 22.33
C TRP A 712 -19.50 -30.37 23.55
N THR A 713 -18.87 -30.42 24.72
CA THR A 713 -19.42 -29.87 25.98
C THR A 713 -18.36 -29.04 26.70
N LYS A 714 -18.76 -27.91 27.30
CA LYS A 714 -17.87 -26.95 27.96
C LYS A 714 -17.45 -27.42 29.36
N ILE A 715 -16.17 -27.25 29.69
CA ILE A 715 -15.59 -27.54 31.01
C ILE A 715 -15.91 -26.37 31.93
N GLU A 716 -16.49 -26.66 33.08
CA GLU A 716 -16.75 -25.67 34.15
C GLU A 716 -15.56 -25.58 35.11
N THR A 717 -15.11 -26.72 35.64
CA THR A 717 -14.00 -26.75 36.60
C THR A 717 -13.10 -27.97 36.41
N ILE A 718 -11.81 -27.83 36.71
CA ILE A 718 -10.86 -28.94 36.71
C ILE A 718 -10.43 -29.20 38.16
N GLU A 719 -10.82 -30.35 38.71
CA GLU A 719 -10.52 -30.67 40.11
C GLU A 719 -9.09 -31.21 40.26
N ASN A 720 -8.65 -32.06 39.34
CA ASN A 720 -7.31 -32.67 39.30
C ASN A 720 -7.05 -33.31 37.92
N ASP A 721 -5.85 -33.88 37.74
CA ASP A 721 -5.44 -34.50 36.47
C ASP A 721 -6.34 -35.63 35.96
N THR A 722 -7.21 -36.19 36.82
CA THR A 722 -8.11 -37.31 36.49
C THR A 722 -9.59 -36.98 36.62
N THR A 723 -9.97 -35.78 37.05
CA THR A 723 -11.37 -35.42 37.33
C THR A 723 -11.63 -33.98 36.94
N LEU A 724 -12.68 -33.77 36.13
CA LEU A 724 -13.18 -32.45 35.76
C LEU A 724 -14.72 -32.45 35.74
N TYR A 725 -15.31 -31.27 35.79
CA TYR A 725 -16.76 -31.08 35.72
C TYR A 725 -17.13 -30.16 34.54
N LEU A 726 -18.20 -30.49 33.85
CA LEU A 726 -18.77 -29.79 32.71
C LEU A 726 -19.88 -28.83 33.15
N THR A 727 -20.08 -27.74 32.39
CA THR A 727 -21.11 -26.73 32.66
C THR A 727 -22.53 -27.29 32.50
N GLU A 728 -22.67 -28.25 31.61
CA GLU A 728 -23.90 -29.02 31.37
C GLU A 728 -23.55 -30.50 31.29
N GLY A 729 -24.57 -31.37 31.36
CA GLY A 729 -24.37 -32.80 31.18
C GLY A 729 -23.72 -33.11 29.83
N TYR A 730 -22.88 -34.15 29.78
CA TYR A 730 -22.21 -34.52 28.54
C TYR A 730 -23.22 -34.86 27.44
N ARG A 731 -23.11 -34.20 26.28
CA ARG A 731 -24.07 -34.31 25.17
C ARG A 731 -23.95 -35.60 24.34
N GLY A 732 -22.91 -36.40 24.57
CA GLY A 732 -22.69 -37.69 23.90
C GLY A 732 -23.30 -38.87 24.67
N LEU A 733 -23.08 -40.08 24.14
CA LEU A 733 -23.45 -41.32 24.83
C LEU A 733 -22.39 -41.68 25.88
N ASP A 734 -22.72 -42.64 26.76
CA ASP A 734 -21.74 -43.25 27.67
C ASP A 734 -20.56 -43.83 26.88
N ARG A 735 -19.36 -43.31 27.13
CA ARG A 735 -18.19 -43.67 26.33
C ARG A 735 -16.90 -43.56 27.14
N SER A 736 -15.98 -44.50 26.91
CA SER A 736 -14.62 -44.46 27.44
C SER A 736 -13.61 -44.62 26.30
N GLY A 737 -12.63 -43.73 26.20
CA GLY A 737 -11.65 -43.77 25.11
C GLY A 737 -10.82 -42.50 24.97
N VAL A 738 -10.27 -42.31 23.77
CA VAL A 738 -9.58 -41.08 23.37
C VAL A 738 -10.56 -39.93 23.21
N ALA A 739 -10.09 -38.74 23.55
CA ALA A 739 -10.87 -37.51 23.52
C ALA A 739 -10.04 -36.36 22.97
N SER A 740 -10.75 -35.36 22.49
CA SER A 740 -10.16 -34.12 22.01
C SER A 740 -10.72 -32.95 22.80
N SER A 741 -9.91 -31.92 22.98
CA SER A 741 -10.34 -30.60 23.39
C SER A 741 -10.37 -29.65 22.19
N SER A 742 -11.16 -28.60 22.29
CA SER A 742 -11.08 -27.43 21.42
C SER A 742 -10.78 -26.24 22.32
N ILE A 743 -9.74 -25.49 21.96
CA ILE A 743 -9.49 -24.19 22.57
C ILE A 743 -10.61 -23.26 22.15
N ALA A 744 -11.17 -22.57 23.13
CA ALA A 744 -12.38 -21.78 23.00
C ALA A 744 -12.17 -20.34 23.48
N PHE A 745 -10.93 -19.89 23.54
CA PHE A 745 -10.62 -18.48 23.56
C PHE A 745 -10.04 -18.18 22.18
N GLY A 746 -10.92 -17.91 21.20
CA GLY A 746 -10.46 -17.26 19.97
C GLY A 746 -9.70 -15.98 20.34
N THR A 747 -8.80 -15.49 19.48
CA THR A 747 -8.13 -14.21 19.74
C THR A 747 -9.19 -13.15 19.99
N LEU A 748 -9.08 -12.43 21.12
CA LEU A 748 -9.92 -11.27 21.37
C LEU A 748 -9.52 -10.21 20.33
N GLU A 749 -10.39 -9.98 19.36
CA GLU A 749 -10.20 -8.90 18.40
C GLU A 749 -10.68 -7.61 19.04
N GLN A 750 -9.81 -6.62 19.10
CA GLN A 750 -10.10 -5.30 19.64
C GLN A 750 -9.96 -4.24 18.55
N GLY A 751 -10.96 -3.36 18.48
CA GLY A 751 -10.94 -2.17 17.67
C GLY A 751 -9.99 -1.11 18.22
N SER A 752 -9.92 0.01 17.54
CA SER A 752 -9.15 1.17 17.98
C SER A 752 -9.99 2.42 17.79
N ASP A 753 -9.83 3.35 18.73
CA ASP A 753 -10.45 4.66 18.62
C ASP A 753 -9.96 5.37 17.36
N ARG A 754 -10.85 6.16 16.76
CA ARG A 754 -10.49 7.10 15.70
C ARG A 754 -9.85 8.33 16.32
N ASP A 755 -8.61 8.61 15.94
CA ASP A 755 -7.93 9.83 16.37
C ASP A 755 -8.18 11.00 15.40
N TYR A 756 -8.33 10.73 14.10
CA TYR A 756 -8.55 11.77 13.09
C TYR A 756 -9.28 11.29 11.83
N VAL A 757 -9.79 12.26 11.06
CA VAL A 757 -10.32 12.09 9.70
C VAL A 757 -9.52 12.97 8.73
N LEU A 758 -9.33 12.47 7.51
CA LEU A 758 -8.65 13.20 6.43
C LEU A 758 -9.56 13.35 5.20
N ASN A 759 -9.73 14.58 4.74
CA ASN A 759 -10.21 14.83 3.40
C ASN A 759 -9.03 15.00 2.43
N ARG A 760 -8.73 13.93 1.69
CA ARG A 760 -7.61 13.88 0.75
C ARG A 760 -7.66 14.93 -0.37
N SER A 761 -8.85 15.43 -0.72
CA SER A 761 -9.01 16.31 -1.88
C SER A 761 -8.58 17.74 -1.60
N ASN A 762 -8.77 18.20 -0.36
CA ASN A 762 -8.39 19.54 0.09
C ASN A 762 -7.31 19.52 1.19
N GLY A 763 -6.82 18.33 1.56
CA GLY A 763 -5.80 18.14 2.60
C GLY A 763 -6.29 18.43 4.02
N GLN A 764 -7.61 18.55 4.26
CA GLN A 764 -8.12 18.93 5.57
C GLN A 764 -8.07 17.76 6.56
N ILE A 765 -7.52 18.00 7.74
CA ILE A 765 -7.43 17.07 8.86
C ILE A 765 -8.30 17.59 10.01
N GLU A 766 -9.09 16.70 10.59
CA GLU A 766 -9.87 16.94 11.80
C GLU A 766 -9.47 15.93 12.87
N LEU A 767 -8.95 16.41 14.00
CA LEU A 767 -8.65 15.58 15.17
C LEU A 767 -9.90 15.38 16.03
N GLU A 768 -10.10 14.16 16.54
CA GLU A 768 -11.17 13.83 17.48
C GLU A 768 -10.96 14.59 18.81
N ALA A 769 -9.75 14.51 19.37
CA ALA A 769 -9.33 15.25 20.55
C ALA A 769 -8.54 16.52 20.18
N PRO A 770 -8.80 17.67 20.83
CA PRO A 770 -8.02 18.88 20.59
C PRO A 770 -6.58 18.73 21.08
N LEU A 771 -5.66 19.42 20.42
CA LEU A 771 -4.28 19.54 20.89
C LEU A 771 -4.22 20.32 22.21
N GLN A 772 -3.30 19.91 23.08
CA GLN A 772 -2.91 20.61 24.30
C GLN A 772 -1.75 21.55 24.00
N ALA A 773 -1.54 22.55 24.84
CA ALA A 773 -0.43 23.49 24.66
C ALA A 773 0.91 22.74 24.65
N GLY A 774 1.72 22.96 23.61
CA GLY A 774 3.00 22.30 23.40
C GLY A 774 2.97 21.10 22.44
N ASP A 775 1.80 20.56 22.11
CA ASP A 775 1.69 19.41 21.20
C ASP A 775 2.20 19.75 19.78
N SER A 776 2.92 18.82 19.16
CA SER A 776 3.31 18.85 17.76
C SER A 776 2.44 17.91 16.92
N LEU A 777 2.28 18.25 15.64
CA LEU A 777 1.56 17.45 14.67
C LEU A 777 2.36 17.38 13.37
N THR A 778 2.66 16.17 12.92
CA THR A 778 3.48 15.91 11.71
C THR A 778 2.78 14.87 10.85
N ALA A 779 2.62 15.16 9.55
CA ALA A 779 1.97 14.31 8.56
C ALA A 779 3.00 13.77 7.57
N GLY A 780 3.09 12.45 7.45
CA GLY A 780 4.27 11.81 6.88
C GLY A 780 5.47 12.08 7.79
N SER A 781 6.15 11.03 8.24
CA SER A 781 7.39 11.22 8.98
C SER A 781 8.42 10.18 8.54
N ILE A 782 9.66 10.66 8.53
CA ILE A 782 10.97 10.19 8.05
C ILE A 782 11.61 9.04 8.86
N ASN A 783 10.81 8.09 9.35
CA ASN A 783 11.13 7.07 10.36
C ASN A 783 10.96 7.59 11.81
N THR A 784 10.07 6.95 12.58
CA THR A 784 10.20 6.95 14.03
C THR A 784 11.22 5.88 14.38
N ARG A 785 12.48 6.28 14.58
CA ARG A 785 13.48 5.43 15.23
C ARG A 785 12.84 4.81 16.47
N ALA A 786 13.06 3.53 16.69
CA ALA A 786 12.57 2.82 17.85
C ALA A 786 12.98 3.61 19.11
N PHE A 787 11.99 3.95 19.93
CA PHE A 787 12.19 4.77 21.12
C PHE A 787 11.42 4.19 22.31
N VAL A 788 11.92 4.45 23.50
CA VAL A 788 11.25 4.19 24.77
C VAL A 788 11.27 5.45 25.61
N ASP A 789 10.14 5.75 26.24
CA ASP A 789 9.96 6.92 27.10
C ASP A 789 9.92 6.49 28.57
N SER A 790 10.50 7.31 29.45
CA SER A 790 10.47 7.14 30.90
C SER A 790 9.13 7.59 31.49
N LEU A 791 8.94 7.38 32.80
CA LEU A 791 7.92 8.08 33.58
C LEU A 791 8.11 9.60 33.51
N GLN A 792 7.01 10.33 33.70
CA GLN A 792 6.97 11.79 33.76
C GLN A 792 7.41 12.25 35.17
N GLU A 793 8.01 13.45 35.28
CA GLU A 793 8.43 14.15 36.53
C GLU A 793 9.86 13.87 37.06
N THR A 794 10.20 14.47 38.21
CA THR A 794 11.50 14.39 38.92
C THR A 794 11.74 13.00 39.51
N PHE A 795 12.97 12.51 39.40
CA PHE A 795 13.34 11.16 39.81
C PHE A 795 14.03 11.16 41.18
N ASP A 796 13.56 10.30 42.10
CA ASP A 796 14.21 10.06 43.41
C ASP A 796 15.14 8.84 43.30
N PHE A 797 16.44 9.11 43.16
CA PHE A 797 17.47 8.08 43.13
C PHE A 797 18.03 7.74 44.52
N ASP A 798 17.77 8.57 45.54
CA ASP A 798 18.27 8.39 46.91
C ASP A 798 17.71 7.10 47.54
N ALA A 799 16.50 6.70 47.15
CA ALA A 799 15.88 5.43 47.55
C ALA A 799 16.61 4.17 47.03
N LEU A 800 17.51 4.30 46.04
CA LEU A 800 18.21 3.18 45.39
C LEU A 800 19.63 2.93 45.92
N GLY A 801 20.11 3.71 46.91
CA GLY A 801 21.43 3.53 47.51
C GLY A 801 22.47 4.53 46.98
N SER A 802 23.74 4.13 46.87
CA SER A 802 24.82 5.03 46.35
C SER A 802 25.06 4.92 44.84
N SER A 803 24.49 3.89 44.20
CA SER A 803 24.61 3.65 42.77
C SER A 803 23.46 2.78 42.25
N SER A 804 23.13 2.92 40.97
CA SER A 804 22.10 2.13 40.29
C SER A 804 22.47 1.87 38.84
N SER A 805 21.79 0.94 38.18
CA SER A 805 22.05 0.62 36.77
C SER A 805 20.78 0.51 35.93
N LEU A 806 20.91 0.79 34.63
CA LEU A 806 19.88 0.61 33.60
C LEU A 806 20.43 -0.29 32.50
N ILE A 807 19.71 -1.35 32.15
CA ILE A 807 20.14 -2.34 31.15
C ILE A 807 19.42 -2.06 29.83
N VAL A 808 20.18 -1.73 28.79
CA VAL A 808 19.67 -1.29 27.49
C VAL A 808 20.26 -2.16 26.37
N CYS A 809 19.39 -2.77 25.57
CA CYS A 809 19.76 -3.38 24.31
C CYS A 809 19.39 -2.40 23.19
N ILE A 810 20.40 -1.92 22.46
CA ILE A 810 20.20 -1.14 21.24
C ILE A 810 20.40 -2.06 20.05
N ASP A 811 19.52 -1.95 19.06
CA ASP A 811 19.50 -2.73 17.82
C ASP A 811 19.52 -4.26 18.04
N GLY A 812 18.83 -4.71 19.09
CA GLY A 812 18.75 -6.12 19.49
C GLY A 812 19.94 -6.61 20.34
N GLY A 813 20.90 -5.73 20.66
CA GLY A 813 22.15 -6.11 21.33
C GLY A 813 23.09 -6.89 20.41
N TYR A 814 24.31 -7.17 20.88
CA TYR A 814 25.22 -8.02 20.12
C TYR A 814 24.80 -9.48 20.27
N GLN A 815 24.43 -10.14 19.17
CA GLN A 815 24.11 -11.56 19.16
C GLN A 815 25.37 -12.37 18.82
N GLY A 816 25.91 -13.06 19.82
CA GLY A 816 27.11 -13.89 19.68
C GLY A 816 26.77 -15.37 19.59
N THR A 817 27.74 -16.14 19.09
CA THR A 817 27.68 -17.62 19.08
C THR A 817 28.94 -18.17 19.74
N VAL A 818 28.77 -19.09 20.68
CA VAL A 818 29.88 -19.73 21.38
C VAL A 818 30.66 -20.62 20.41
N THR A 819 31.93 -20.29 20.19
CA THR A 819 32.87 -21.12 19.44
C THR A 819 33.47 -22.22 20.32
N THR A 820 33.80 -21.89 21.57
CA THR A 820 34.32 -22.86 22.56
C THR A 820 33.62 -22.63 23.88
N GLY A 821 32.89 -23.64 24.35
CA GLY A 821 32.16 -23.59 25.62
C GLY A 821 32.95 -24.13 26.81
N ASP A 822 32.35 -24.04 28.00
CA ASP A 822 32.90 -24.54 29.26
C ASP A 822 32.12 -25.75 29.77
N ALA A 823 32.79 -26.89 29.74
CA ALA A 823 32.27 -28.19 30.15
C ALA A 823 32.59 -28.53 31.62
N SER A 824 33.23 -27.63 32.39
CA SER A 824 33.60 -27.87 33.78
C SER A 824 33.14 -26.73 34.68
N ALA A 825 32.42 -27.05 35.77
CA ALA A 825 32.02 -26.04 36.74
C ALA A 825 33.25 -25.23 37.20
N PRO A 826 33.17 -23.89 37.26
CA PRO A 826 31.96 -23.09 37.50
C PRO A 826 31.10 -22.66 36.28
N TYR A 827 31.34 -23.10 35.04
CA TYR A 827 30.49 -22.75 33.87
C TYR A 827 30.32 -21.23 33.71
N ASN A 828 31.44 -20.51 33.68
CA ASN A 828 31.45 -19.06 33.64
C ASN A 828 32.46 -18.49 32.63
N ASN A 829 33.00 -19.36 31.77
CA ASN A 829 33.97 -19.02 30.74
C ASN A 829 33.47 -19.51 29.38
N PHE A 830 33.62 -18.73 28.32
CA PHE A 830 33.37 -19.20 26.96
C PHE A 830 34.08 -18.31 25.95
N PHE A 831 34.19 -18.77 24.71
CA PHE A 831 34.84 -18.04 23.62
C PHE A 831 33.87 -17.80 22.48
N ASP A 832 33.83 -16.57 21.96
CA ASP A 832 33.26 -16.24 20.67
C ASP A 832 34.40 -15.72 19.77
N SER A 833 34.88 -16.58 18.88
CA SER A 833 36.00 -16.24 17.99
C SER A 833 35.64 -15.25 16.88
N SER A 834 34.35 -14.95 16.70
CA SER A 834 33.90 -13.94 15.73
C SER A 834 34.11 -12.52 16.23
N ILE A 835 34.26 -12.36 17.56
CA ILE A 835 34.54 -11.08 18.19
C ILE A 835 35.96 -11.08 18.77
N VAL A 836 36.92 -10.71 17.93
CA VAL A 836 38.32 -10.47 18.28
C VAL A 836 38.73 -9.08 17.80
N ASN A 837 39.73 -8.47 18.44
CA ASN A 837 40.21 -7.10 18.18
C ASN A 837 39.27 -5.95 18.63
N VAL A 838 38.25 -6.23 19.45
CA VAL A 838 37.50 -5.19 20.18
C VAL A 838 38.33 -4.72 21.39
N GLY A 839 38.23 -3.46 21.84
CA GLY A 839 39.01 -2.96 22.97
C GLY A 839 39.01 -3.90 24.19
N SER A 840 40.18 -4.11 24.81
CA SER A 840 40.26 -4.93 26.03
C SER A 840 39.36 -4.34 27.11
N ASN A 841 38.53 -5.15 27.74
CA ASN A 841 37.49 -4.75 28.72
C ASN A 841 36.29 -3.96 28.16
N PHE A 842 36.13 -3.82 26.84
CA PHE A 842 34.97 -3.12 26.28
C PHE A 842 33.63 -3.70 26.76
N PHE A 843 33.51 -5.04 26.76
CA PHE A 843 32.31 -5.73 27.24
C PHE A 843 32.27 -5.90 28.76
N ASN A 844 33.25 -5.40 29.52
CA ASN A 844 33.24 -5.58 30.97
C ASN A 844 32.04 -4.86 31.59
N GLY A 845 31.26 -5.57 32.39
CA GLY A 845 30.02 -5.09 32.98
C GLY A 845 28.80 -5.17 32.07
N PHE A 846 28.93 -5.63 30.82
CA PHE A 846 27.76 -5.84 29.94
C PHE A 846 26.88 -6.95 30.49
N TYR A 847 25.58 -6.80 30.27
CA TYR A 847 24.58 -7.80 30.62
C TYR A 847 24.57 -8.89 29.54
N ILE A 848 24.59 -10.16 29.95
CA ILE A 848 24.50 -11.30 29.05
C ILE A 848 23.23 -12.09 29.32
N GLN A 849 22.55 -12.51 28.25
CA GLN A 849 21.42 -13.42 28.29
C GLN A 849 21.59 -14.53 27.24
N TRP A 850 21.39 -15.78 27.63
CA TRP A 850 21.37 -16.92 26.69
C TRP A 850 20.05 -16.99 25.94
N ILE A 851 20.12 -17.20 24.62
CA ILE A 851 18.94 -17.29 23.74
C ILE A 851 18.71 -18.68 23.15
N THR A 852 19.65 -19.60 23.33
CA THR A 852 19.54 -21.01 22.93
C THR A 852 20.42 -21.87 23.84
N GLY A 853 20.20 -23.18 23.84
CA GLY A 853 21.00 -24.15 24.61
C GLY A 853 20.42 -24.44 26.00
N ASP A 854 21.13 -25.24 26.80
CA ASP A 854 20.65 -25.71 28.12
C ASP A 854 20.58 -24.59 29.18
N ASN A 855 21.15 -23.42 28.88
CA ASN A 855 21.09 -22.22 29.73
C ASN A 855 20.14 -21.15 29.17
N GLU A 856 19.31 -21.44 28.15
CA GLU A 856 18.39 -20.47 27.55
C GLU A 856 17.55 -19.72 28.61
N GLY A 857 17.56 -18.38 28.53
CA GLY A 857 16.90 -17.50 29.49
C GLY A 857 17.72 -17.16 30.74
N GLU A 858 18.82 -17.87 31.04
CA GLU A 858 19.73 -17.49 32.13
C GLU A 858 20.53 -16.24 31.79
N THR A 859 20.90 -15.47 32.83
CA THR A 859 21.46 -14.13 32.70
C THR A 859 22.63 -13.89 33.64
N SER A 860 23.61 -13.10 33.23
CA SER A 860 24.72 -12.67 34.10
C SER A 860 25.27 -11.30 33.66
N PHE A 861 26.41 -10.93 34.21
CA PHE A 861 27.24 -9.82 33.75
C PHE A 861 28.61 -10.33 33.34
N VAL A 862 29.22 -9.71 32.33
CA VAL A 862 30.58 -10.00 31.91
C VAL A 862 31.56 -9.43 32.95
N SER A 863 32.43 -10.26 33.50
CA SER A 863 33.46 -9.87 34.47
C SER A 863 34.80 -9.52 33.81
N SER A 864 35.09 -10.10 32.65
CA SER A 864 36.24 -9.75 31.82
C SER A 864 36.08 -10.25 30.39
N TYR A 865 36.80 -9.60 29.46
CA TYR A 865 36.83 -9.96 28.04
C TYR A 865 38.25 -9.85 27.48
N ASN A 866 38.70 -10.88 26.76
CA ASN A 866 40.00 -10.94 26.10
C ASN A 866 39.88 -10.72 24.60
N ASN A 867 40.41 -9.60 24.13
CA ASN A 867 40.29 -9.19 22.73
C ASN A 867 41.08 -10.04 21.72
N SER A 868 42.08 -10.81 22.17
CA SER A 868 42.94 -11.59 21.29
C SER A 868 42.36 -12.97 21.00
N THR A 869 41.49 -13.45 21.88
CA THR A 869 40.93 -14.82 21.84
C THR A 869 39.41 -14.83 21.76
N GLY A 870 38.72 -13.72 22.03
CA GLY A 870 37.27 -13.66 22.12
C GLY A 870 36.72 -14.32 23.39
N GLU A 871 37.55 -14.44 24.43
CA GLU A 871 37.20 -15.08 25.70
C GLU A 871 36.37 -14.14 26.58
N PHE A 872 35.25 -14.64 27.08
CA PHE A 872 34.38 -13.98 28.05
C PHE A 872 34.42 -14.75 29.37
N ASN A 873 34.48 -14.01 30.47
CA ASN A 873 34.17 -14.53 31.79
C ASN A 873 32.93 -13.82 32.35
N THR A 874 32.08 -14.53 33.09
CA THR A 874 30.90 -13.94 33.75
C THR A 874 31.11 -13.74 35.26
N VAL A 875 30.24 -12.94 35.88
CA VAL A 875 30.25 -12.65 37.32
C VAL A 875 29.56 -13.76 38.11
N THR A 876 28.48 -14.32 37.56
CA THR A 876 27.76 -15.45 38.15
C THR A 876 27.92 -16.68 37.28
N ASP A 877 28.02 -17.80 37.95
CA ASP A 877 28.09 -19.14 37.38
C ASP A 877 26.73 -19.54 36.80
N PHE A 878 26.71 -20.15 35.62
CA PHE A 878 25.48 -20.69 35.02
C PHE A 878 25.17 -22.10 35.54
N THR A 879 23.90 -22.52 35.43
CA THR A 879 23.47 -23.81 35.99
C THR A 879 24.05 -25.01 35.25
N ASN A 880 24.11 -24.94 33.92
CA ASN A 880 24.56 -26.02 33.04
C ASN A 880 25.84 -25.66 32.29
N SER A 881 26.54 -26.67 31.78
CA SER A 881 27.71 -26.47 30.92
C SER A 881 27.37 -25.65 29.68
N ILE A 882 28.28 -24.78 29.26
CA ILE A 882 28.14 -23.99 28.04
C ILE A 882 28.67 -24.81 26.86
N ALA A 883 27.89 -24.98 25.79
CA ALA A 883 28.28 -25.79 24.63
C ALA A 883 28.67 -24.92 23.42
N PRO A 884 29.57 -25.40 22.54
CA PRO A 884 29.79 -24.77 21.24
C PRO A 884 28.49 -24.75 20.41
N GLY A 885 28.17 -23.59 19.82
CA GLY A 885 26.95 -23.37 19.05
C GLY A 885 25.82 -22.69 19.82
N ASP A 886 25.89 -22.63 21.15
CA ASP A 886 24.95 -21.85 21.95
C ASP A 886 25.06 -20.37 21.60
N LYS A 887 23.93 -19.69 21.52
CA LYS A 887 23.82 -18.26 21.19
C LYS A 887 23.46 -17.43 22.41
N PHE A 888 24.00 -16.22 22.47
CA PHE A 888 23.78 -15.26 23.55
C PHE A 888 23.60 -13.85 23.02
N ILE A 889 23.01 -12.97 23.83
CA ILE A 889 22.89 -11.54 23.57
C ILE A 889 23.68 -10.77 24.63
N LEU A 890 24.44 -9.76 24.20
CA LEU A 890 25.07 -8.76 25.07
C LEU A 890 24.35 -7.42 24.97
N CYS A 891 23.99 -6.87 26.13
CA CYS A 891 23.36 -5.55 26.26
C CYS A 891 24.18 -4.63 27.15
N GLN A 892 24.06 -3.33 26.87
CA GLN A 892 24.80 -2.29 27.57
C GLN A 892 24.19 -2.06 28.96
N VAL A 893 25.05 -1.71 29.92
CA VAL A 893 24.64 -1.39 31.29
C VAL A 893 25.10 0.03 31.59
N ILE A 894 24.14 0.95 31.69
CA ILE A 894 24.37 2.34 32.06
C ILE A 894 24.40 2.42 33.58
N ASN A 895 25.50 2.91 34.13
CA ASN A 895 25.69 3.02 35.57
C ASN A 895 25.50 4.47 36.03
N PHE A 896 24.76 4.65 37.12
CA PHE A 896 24.54 5.94 37.76
C PHE A 896 25.22 5.92 39.13
N THR A 897 26.15 6.83 39.35
CA THR A 897 26.80 7.10 40.64
C THR A 897 26.22 8.37 41.22
N HIS A 898 25.25 8.23 42.13
CA HIS A 898 24.32 9.32 42.47
C HIS A 898 25.02 10.59 42.98
N ALA A 899 26.07 10.45 43.80
CA ALA A 899 26.80 11.58 44.39
C ALA A 899 27.69 12.35 43.40
N THR A 900 27.99 11.78 42.22
CA THR A 900 28.81 12.43 41.18
C THR A 900 27.97 12.86 39.99
N ASP A 901 26.94 12.09 39.68
CA ASP A 901 26.17 12.21 38.45
C ASP A 901 24.99 13.16 38.62
N PHE A 902 24.52 13.37 39.86
CA PHE A 902 23.38 14.22 40.17
C PHE A 902 23.74 15.28 41.21
N ALA A 903 23.25 16.50 41.01
CA ALA A 903 23.45 17.59 41.97
C ALA A 903 22.61 17.41 43.25
N ASP A 904 21.41 16.85 43.10
CA ASP A 904 20.49 16.48 44.19
C ASP A 904 19.82 15.11 43.88
N PRO A 905 20.34 14.00 44.43
CA PRO A 905 19.80 12.65 44.18
C PRO A 905 18.33 12.42 44.60
N GLU A 906 17.77 13.25 45.49
CA GLU A 906 16.35 13.18 45.89
C GLU A 906 15.42 13.83 44.84
N ASN A 907 15.95 14.73 43.99
CA ASN A 907 15.19 15.50 43.01
C ASN A 907 15.93 15.63 41.67
N VAL A 908 16.26 14.50 41.05
CA VAL A 908 17.04 14.50 39.80
C VAL A 908 16.17 14.96 38.62
N PHE A 909 16.69 15.90 37.82
CA PHE A 909 16.03 16.33 36.59
C PHE A 909 16.33 15.38 35.43
N ALA A 910 15.37 15.21 34.51
CA ALA A 910 15.55 14.42 33.30
C ALA A 910 16.80 14.83 32.49
N SER A 911 17.13 16.13 32.46
CA SER A 911 18.34 16.62 31.79
C SER A 911 19.65 16.06 32.37
N GLU A 912 19.72 15.87 33.70
CA GLU A 912 20.90 15.29 34.35
C GLU A 912 21.03 13.79 34.00
N VAL A 913 19.91 13.06 34.05
CA VAL A 913 19.89 11.64 33.65
C VAL A 913 20.26 11.46 32.17
N ILE A 914 19.77 12.34 31.29
CA ILE A 914 20.09 12.33 29.86
C ILE A 914 21.59 12.51 29.61
N GLU A 915 22.24 13.40 30.35
CA GLU A 915 23.69 13.61 30.24
C GLU A 915 24.45 12.33 30.61
N VAL A 916 24.07 11.68 31.72
CA VAL A 916 24.70 10.42 32.16
C VAL A 916 24.48 9.28 31.16
N ILE A 917 23.26 9.15 30.61
CA ILE A 917 22.94 8.14 29.61
C ILE A 917 23.74 8.40 28.32
N ASN A 918 23.73 9.62 27.79
CA ASN A 918 24.42 9.96 26.54
C ASN A 918 25.95 9.82 26.64
N ASN A 919 26.52 9.96 27.83
CA ASN A 919 27.96 9.74 28.05
C ASN A 919 28.37 8.26 28.03
N GLN A 920 27.42 7.32 28.17
CA GLN A 920 27.69 5.90 28.30
C GLN A 920 27.05 5.04 27.19
N ILE A 921 25.93 5.47 26.62
CA ILE A 921 25.18 4.69 25.63
C ILE A 921 25.87 4.74 24.25
N LEU A 922 26.02 3.59 23.62
CA LEU A 922 26.53 3.42 22.26
C LEU A 922 25.38 3.04 21.32
N GLY A 923 25.37 3.60 20.11
CA GLY A 923 24.33 3.32 19.11
C GLY A 923 22.94 3.87 19.44
N GLY A 924 22.78 4.59 20.56
CA GLY A 924 21.52 5.22 20.97
C GLY A 924 21.73 6.67 21.38
N LYS A 925 20.63 7.39 21.60
CA LYS A 925 20.63 8.75 22.13
C LYS A 925 19.47 8.96 23.08
N ALA A 926 19.73 9.55 24.23
CA ALA A 926 18.74 10.08 25.15
C ALA A 926 18.46 11.56 24.82
N GLU A 927 17.20 11.98 24.91
CA GLU A 927 16.80 13.37 24.74
C GLU A 927 15.65 13.74 25.66
N LEU A 928 15.54 15.06 25.91
CA LEU A 928 14.52 15.60 26.78
C LEU A 928 13.24 15.80 25.98
N LEU A 929 12.16 15.17 26.42
CA LEU A 929 10.82 15.55 25.98
C LEU A 929 10.38 16.76 26.81
N THR A 930 10.44 17.93 26.19
CA THR A 930 10.16 19.23 26.84
C THR A 930 8.71 19.37 27.33
N ILE A 931 7.80 18.53 26.86
CA ILE A 931 6.36 18.59 27.19
C ILE A 931 6.08 17.93 28.54
N ASP A 932 6.66 16.74 28.78
CA ASP A 932 6.39 15.93 29.99
C ASP A 932 7.57 15.89 30.98
N ASN A 933 8.66 16.59 30.64
CA ASN A 933 9.94 16.53 31.35
C ASN A 933 10.44 15.09 31.55
N SER A 934 10.14 14.21 30.59
CA SER A 934 10.52 12.80 30.58
C SER A 934 11.71 12.57 29.65
N ILE A 935 12.31 11.39 29.77
CA ILE A 935 13.50 11.00 29.02
C ILE A 935 13.03 10.09 27.89
N ARG A 936 13.34 10.49 26.65
CA ARG A 936 13.23 9.61 25.49
C ARG A 936 14.58 9.00 25.18
N LEU A 937 14.65 7.67 25.16
CA LEU A 937 15.81 6.95 24.65
C LEU A 937 15.48 6.33 23.29
N ARG A 938 16.31 6.56 22.28
CA ARG A 938 16.09 6.07 20.92
C ARG A 938 17.33 5.44 20.30
N THR A 939 17.14 4.51 19.37
CA THR A 939 18.24 4.00 18.53
C THR A 939 18.77 5.11 17.61
N SER A 940 20.05 5.05 17.26
CA SER A 940 20.66 5.86 16.20
C SER A 940 20.56 5.20 14.82
N ASN A 941 20.20 3.92 14.76
CA ASN A 941 20.00 3.20 13.51
C ASN A 941 18.66 3.56 12.86
N PHE A 942 18.70 3.97 11.59
CA PHE A 942 17.53 4.35 10.79
C PHE A 942 17.03 3.23 9.86
N SER A 943 17.70 2.07 9.80
CA SER A 943 17.27 0.95 8.95
C SER A 943 16.12 0.16 9.58
N GLU A 944 15.56 -0.78 8.83
CA GLU A 944 14.56 -1.73 9.34
C GLU A 944 15.08 -2.59 10.51
N GLU A 945 16.40 -2.62 10.73
CA GLU A 945 17.05 -3.36 11.82
C GLU A 945 17.11 -2.57 13.14
N GLY A 946 16.76 -1.28 13.12
CA GLY A 946 16.81 -0.42 14.30
C GLY A 946 15.81 -0.86 15.37
N ARG A 947 16.32 -1.16 16.57
CA ARG A 947 15.54 -1.68 17.69
C ARG A 947 15.98 -1.08 19.01
N ILE A 948 15.09 -1.05 20.01
CA ILE A 948 15.47 -0.71 21.37
C ILE A 948 14.66 -1.53 22.37
N GLN A 949 15.35 -2.07 23.38
CA GLN A 949 14.72 -2.77 24.48
C GLN A 949 15.41 -2.46 25.81
N ILE A 950 14.62 -2.15 26.83
CA ILE A 950 15.09 -2.13 28.22
C ILE A 950 14.90 -3.52 28.80
N LYS A 951 15.97 -4.15 29.29
CA LYS A 951 15.89 -5.48 29.93
C LYS A 951 15.69 -5.38 31.45
N GLY A 952 15.86 -4.19 32.03
CA GLY A 952 15.67 -3.93 33.46
C GLY A 952 16.76 -3.02 34.04
N GLY A 953 17.21 -3.34 35.26
CA GLY A 953 18.18 -2.55 36.04
C GLY A 953 17.53 -1.83 37.22
N THR A 954 18.30 -1.61 38.30
CA THR A 954 17.78 -1.00 39.53
C THR A 954 17.31 0.43 39.35
N ALA A 955 17.92 1.19 38.42
CA ALA A 955 17.49 2.53 38.04
C ALA A 955 16.11 2.54 37.36
N ASN A 956 15.74 1.45 36.66
CA ASN A 956 14.45 1.39 35.97
C ASN A 956 13.25 1.31 36.92
N ASN A 957 13.47 1.00 38.21
CA ASN A 957 12.41 1.10 39.22
C ASN A 957 11.94 2.53 39.46
N VAL A 958 12.80 3.52 39.17
CA VAL A 958 12.51 4.94 39.30
C VAL A 958 12.22 5.56 37.93
N LEU A 959 12.99 5.20 36.91
CA LEU A 959 12.83 5.73 35.55
C LEU A 959 11.60 5.16 34.82
N GLY A 960 11.23 3.91 35.11
CA GLY A 960 9.99 3.26 34.63
C GLY A 960 9.84 3.18 33.11
N PHE A 961 10.93 2.95 32.37
CA PHE A 961 10.84 2.62 30.95
C PHE A 961 10.14 1.28 30.73
N SER A 962 9.40 1.17 29.61
CA SER A 962 8.82 -0.09 29.14
C SER A 962 9.91 -1.14 28.86
N LEU A 963 9.65 -2.40 29.25
CA LEU A 963 10.52 -3.55 28.96
C LEU A 963 10.24 -4.20 27.59
N VAL A 964 9.20 -3.73 26.90
CA VAL A 964 8.79 -4.24 25.58
C VAL A 964 9.75 -3.71 24.53
N GLU A 965 10.29 -4.60 23.71
CA GLU A 965 11.12 -4.21 22.56
C GLU A 965 10.32 -3.35 21.58
N GLN A 966 10.95 -2.30 21.08
CA GLN A 966 10.42 -1.43 20.04
C GLN A 966 11.28 -1.59 18.80
N GLU A 967 10.65 -1.58 17.63
CA GLU A 967 11.32 -1.66 16.33
C GLU A 967 11.04 -0.40 15.50
N ASN A 968 11.95 -0.07 14.59
CA ASN A 968 11.76 1.00 13.64
C ASN A 968 10.50 0.74 12.80
N GLN A 969 9.64 1.74 12.66
CA GLN A 969 8.43 1.63 11.85
C GLN A 969 8.76 1.94 10.38
N LEU A 970 8.41 1.03 9.47
CA LEU A 970 8.61 1.21 8.03
C LEU A 970 7.88 2.45 7.49
N THR A 971 8.60 3.24 6.72
CA THR A 971 8.04 4.24 5.81
C THR A 971 8.06 3.68 4.39
N ASN A 972 6.97 3.87 3.65
CA ASN A 972 7.00 3.76 2.20
C ASN A 972 7.69 5.02 1.65
N LEU A 973 9.01 4.96 1.53
CA LEU A 973 9.79 5.75 0.60
C LEU A 973 10.75 4.80 -0.11
N ALA A 974 11.08 5.14 -1.34
CA ALA A 974 12.15 4.50 -2.09
C ALA A 974 13.43 4.50 -1.24
N ASN A 975 13.71 3.36 -0.61
CA ASN A 975 15.08 3.04 -0.24
C ASN A 975 15.76 2.54 -1.52
N VAL A 976 17.04 2.88 -1.66
CA VAL A 976 17.92 2.14 -2.57
C VAL A 976 18.87 1.38 -1.66
N THR A 977 18.62 0.09 -1.51
CA THR A 977 19.62 -0.79 -0.92
C THR A 977 20.71 -0.98 -1.97
N SER A 978 21.95 -0.63 -1.65
CA SER A 978 23.09 -0.84 -2.52
C SER A 978 23.11 -2.29 -3.03
N GLY A 979 22.86 -2.48 -4.31
CA GLY A 979 22.85 -3.79 -4.94
C GLY A 979 24.25 -4.26 -5.33
N ASN A 980 25.20 -4.38 -4.40
CA ASN A 980 26.20 -5.46 -4.42
C ASN A 980 27.30 -5.39 -3.34
N SER A 981 27.63 -6.60 -2.91
CA SER A 981 28.94 -7.25 -2.88
C SER A 981 30.25 -6.51 -2.57
N ASP A 982 31.12 -7.20 -1.81
CA ASP A 982 32.53 -6.81 -1.65
C ASP A 982 33.30 -6.69 -2.98
N ARG A 983 34.57 -6.27 -2.90
CA ARG A 983 35.51 -6.14 -4.04
C ARG A 983 35.63 -7.40 -4.93
N ASN A 984 35.13 -8.55 -4.48
CA ASN A 984 35.17 -9.83 -5.20
C ASN A 984 33.78 -10.33 -5.65
N GLY A 985 32.71 -9.54 -5.50
CA GLY A 985 31.38 -9.94 -5.92
C GLY A 985 30.66 -10.87 -4.94
N ASN A 986 30.99 -10.86 -3.64
CA ASN A 986 30.25 -11.59 -2.61
C ASN A 986 29.09 -10.76 -2.00
N PRO A 987 27.81 -11.06 -2.31
CA PRO A 987 26.66 -10.27 -1.88
C PRO A 987 26.32 -10.37 -0.38
N SER A 988 27.07 -11.15 0.41
CA SER A 988 26.86 -11.32 1.86
C SER A 988 27.87 -10.54 2.74
N ALA A 989 28.61 -9.58 2.18
CA ALA A 989 29.64 -8.85 2.91
C ALA A 989 29.07 -7.66 3.72
N LEU A 990 29.42 -7.59 5.00
CA LEU A 990 29.08 -6.49 5.91
C LEU A 990 30.12 -5.35 5.78
N GLY A 991 29.92 -4.41 4.83
CA GLY A 991 30.60 -3.11 4.84
C GLY A 991 31.12 -2.57 3.49
N TYR A 992 31.16 -1.24 3.38
CA TYR A 992 31.71 -0.47 2.24
C TYR A 992 33.22 -0.24 2.40
N THR A 993 33.97 -0.15 1.29
CA THR A 993 35.32 0.42 1.28
C THR A 993 35.29 1.70 0.45
N LEU A 994 35.23 2.85 1.11
CA LEU A 994 35.28 4.17 0.46
C LEU A 994 36.71 4.74 0.57
N GLY A 995 37.25 5.26 -0.53
CA GLY A 995 38.59 5.84 -0.58
C GLY A 995 38.63 7.34 -0.25
N PRO A 996 39.81 7.93 -0.05
CA PRO A 996 39.96 9.37 0.16
C PRO A 996 39.43 10.17 -1.05
N ASN A 997 38.78 11.32 -0.80
CA ASN A 997 38.08 12.17 -1.78
C ASN A 997 36.79 11.58 -2.39
N GLN A 998 36.29 10.45 -1.88
CA GLN A 998 34.97 9.97 -2.26
C GLN A 998 33.90 10.71 -1.48
N THR A 999 32.97 11.31 -2.21
CA THR A 999 31.81 12.00 -1.65
C THR A 999 30.59 11.15 -1.91
N LEU A 1000 29.87 10.79 -0.85
CA LEU A 1000 28.54 10.20 -1.01
C LEU A 1000 27.58 11.33 -1.37
N VAL A 1001 27.13 11.34 -2.62
CA VAL A 1001 26.14 12.31 -3.11
C VAL A 1001 24.76 11.67 -3.04
N MET A 1002 23.89 12.26 -2.23
CA MET A 1002 22.49 11.88 -2.13
C MET A 1002 21.64 12.94 -2.83
N ILE A 1003 20.81 12.54 -3.79
CA ILE A 1003 19.84 13.41 -4.45
C ILE A 1003 18.46 13.00 -3.98
N LEU A 1004 17.80 13.87 -3.21
CA LEU A 1004 16.46 13.61 -2.71
C LEU A 1004 15.41 14.13 -3.69
N ASN A 1005 14.33 13.35 -3.86
CA ASN A 1005 13.13 13.71 -4.63
C ASN A 1005 13.39 14.11 -6.10
N GLY A 1006 14.52 13.67 -6.70
CA GLY A 1006 14.89 14.02 -8.08
C GLY A 1006 15.20 15.51 -8.28
N ASP A 1007 15.35 16.29 -7.21
CA ASP A 1007 15.71 17.71 -7.28
C ASP A 1007 17.24 17.86 -7.27
N ASN A 1008 17.80 17.93 -8.47
CA ASN A 1008 19.25 18.04 -8.68
C ASN A 1008 19.80 19.44 -8.34
N ILE A 1009 18.95 20.40 -7.97
CA ILE A 1009 19.32 21.79 -7.72
C ILE A 1009 19.21 22.12 -6.22
N GLY A 1010 18.09 21.76 -5.58
CA GLY A 1010 17.82 22.04 -4.16
C GLY A 1010 17.96 20.85 -3.22
N GLY A 1011 17.94 19.62 -3.74
CA GLY A 1011 17.87 18.37 -2.95
C GLY A 1011 19.18 17.55 -2.91
N THR A 1012 20.28 18.09 -3.41
CA THR A 1012 21.58 17.40 -3.47
C THR A 1012 22.40 17.64 -2.19
N PHE A 1013 22.71 16.56 -1.48
CA PHE A 1013 23.58 16.56 -0.29
C PHE A 1013 24.85 15.77 -0.59
N SER A 1014 26.00 16.39 -0.30
CA SER A 1014 27.31 15.78 -0.49
C SER A 1014 27.96 15.52 0.85
N VAL A 1015 28.16 14.26 1.20
CA VAL A 1015 28.89 13.86 2.41
C VAL A 1015 30.32 13.52 2.02
N ILE A 1016 31.26 14.38 2.40
CA ILE A 1016 32.70 14.20 2.19
C ILE A 1016 33.21 13.24 3.27
N MET A 1017 33.90 12.17 2.87
CA MET A 1017 34.27 11.07 3.76
C MET A 1017 35.74 11.12 4.24
N ASP A 1018 36.46 12.19 3.93
CA ASP A 1018 37.81 12.46 4.40
C ASP A 1018 37.90 13.82 5.10
N VAL A 1019 38.90 13.95 5.97
CA VAL A 1019 39.20 15.17 6.71
C VAL A 1019 40.68 15.47 6.57
N ASP A 1020 40.99 16.53 5.84
CA ASP A 1020 42.36 16.98 5.65
C ASP A 1020 42.96 17.54 6.95
N GLY A 1021 44.20 17.14 7.21
CA GLY A 1021 44.97 17.59 8.36
C GLY A 1021 46.44 17.84 7.99
N GLU A 1022 47.07 18.77 8.70
CA GLU A 1022 48.52 19.00 8.68
C GLU A 1022 49.14 18.65 10.04
N VAL A 1023 50.13 17.75 10.03
CA VAL A 1023 50.85 17.39 11.25
C VAL A 1023 51.66 18.57 11.77
N THR A 1024 51.21 19.11 12.89
CA THR A 1024 51.81 20.27 13.57
C THR A 1024 52.79 19.88 14.69
N GLY A 1025 52.78 18.62 15.10
CA GLY A 1025 53.73 18.04 16.05
C GLY A 1025 53.73 16.52 16.01
N ALA A 1026 54.86 15.90 16.35
CA ALA A 1026 54.96 14.43 16.49
C ALA A 1026 55.74 14.10 17.76
N SER A 1027 55.21 13.20 18.57
CA SER A 1027 55.81 12.77 19.84
C SER A 1027 56.41 11.37 19.76
N SER A 1028 55.98 10.55 18.80
CA SER A 1028 56.55 9.22 18.50
C SER A 1028 56.20 8.76 17.08
N GLY A 1029 56.68 7.58 16.66
CA GLY A 1029 56.36 6.98 15.37
C GLY A 1029 54.90 6.54 15.19
N THR A 1030 54.09 6.59 16.25
CA THR A 1030 52.66 6.23 16.24
C THR A 1030 51.78 7.36 16.78
N SER A 1031 52.32 8.55 17.04
CA SER A 1031 51.57 9.67 17.61
C SER A 1031 51.98 11.00 16.99
N PHE A 1032 51.01 11.63 16.34
CA PHE A 1032 51.11 12.97 15.77
C PHE A 1032 49.94 13.83 16.25
N SER A 1033 50.09 15.14 16.16
CA SER A 1033 49.08 16.13 16.54
C SER A 1033 48.84 17.10 15.41
N ASP A 1034 47.59 17.46 15.21
CA ASP A 1034 47.11 18.46 14.26
C ASP A 1034 46.33 19.54 15.02
N SER A 1035 46.75 20.79 14.91
CA SER A 1035 46.11 21.92 15.61
C SER A 1035 44.87 22.46 14.90
N ASN A 1036 44.66 22.15 13.62
CA ASN A 1036 43.50 22.57 12.84
C ASN A 1036 42.29 21.66 13.13
N LEU A 1037 42.52 20.34 13.28
CA LEU A 1037 41.45 19.38 13.58
C LEU A 1037 40.80 19.62 14.95
N THR A 1038 41.54 20.13 15.93
CA THR A 1038 41.03 20.40 17.28
C THR A 1038 39.94 21.48 17.32
N SER A 1039 39.89 22.36 16.31
CA SER A 1039 38.89 23.43 16.23
C SER A 1039 37.57 23.01 15.59
N ASN A 1040 37.61 22.04 14.67
CA ASN A 1040 36.45 21.54 13.92
C ASN A 1040 35.90 20.23 14.49
N TYR A 1041 36.73 19.47 15.20
CA TYR A 1041 36.40 18.19 15.82
C TYR A 1041 36.86 18.20 17.29
N PRO A 1042 36.14 18.89 18.19
CA PRO A 1042 36.58 19.16 19.56
C PRO A 1042 36.39 17.97 20.51
N THR A 1043 35.79 16.87 20.03
CA THR A 1043 35.57 15.65 20.80
C THR A 1043 36.75 14.70 20.63
N ASP A 1044 37.32 14.27 21.76
CA ASP A 1044 38.32 13.21 21.79
C ASP A 1044 37.77 11.94 21.13
N ASP A 1045 38.66 11.12 20.56
CA ASP A 1045 38.37 9.80 19.96
C ASP A 1045 37.44 9.77 18.73
N TYR A 1046 37.03 10.92 18.19
CA TYR A 1046 36.17 11.03 17.00
C TYR A 1046 36.69 10.24 15.77
N PHE A 1047 38.01 10.14 15.60
CA PHE A 1047 38.64 9.48 14.45
C PHE A 1047 39.04 8.01 14.70
N ILE A 1048 38.58 7.36 15.77
CA ILE A 1048 38.87 5.95 16.01
C ILE A 1048 38.28 5.09 14.87
N GLY A 1049 39.11 4.27 14.23
CA GLY A 1049 38.73 3.41 13.11
C GLY A 1049 38.92 4.02 11.73
N PHE A 1050 39.25 5.31 11.66
CA PHE A 1050 39.61 5.95 10.40
C PHE A 1050 41.00 5.48 9.94
N TRP A 1051 41.13 5.32 8.62
CA TRP A 1051 42.44 5.09 8.01
C TRP A 1051 43.16 6.42 7.81
N VAL A 1052 44.40 6.50 8.27
CA VAL A 1052 45.26 7.67 8.04
C VAL A 1052 46.00 7.46 6.73
N TYR A 1053 45.72 8.30 5.74
CA TYR A 1053 46.39 8.32 4.44
C TYR A 1053 47.34 9.53 4.38
N TRP A 1054 48.61 9.30 4.05
CA TRP A 1054 49.60 10.38 4.07
C TRP A 1054 49.66 11.06 2.70
N LEU A 1055 49.20 12.30 2.63
CA LEU A 1055 49.17 13.07 1.38
C LEU A 1055 50.55 13.59 0.93
N SER A 1056 51.56 13.55 1.80
CA SER A 1056 52.94 13.94 1.44
C SER A 1056 53.99 13.43 2.44
N GLY A 1057 55.25 13.40 2.01
CA GLY A 1057 56.40 13.10 2.86
C GLY A 1057 56.92 11.67 2.72
N ALA A 1058 57.74 11.21 3.69
CA ALA A 1058 58.42 9.91 3.58
C ALA A 1058 57.46 8.69 3.71
N ASN A 1059 56.25 8.91 4.20
CA ASN A 1059 55.21 7.89 4.35
C ASN A 1059 54.06 8.08 3.34
N GLU A 1060 54.23 8.93 2.32
CA GLU A 1060 53.19 9.24 1.33
C GLU A 1060 52.64 7.97 0.64
N GLY A 1061 51.31 7.82 0.65
CA GLY A 1061 50.58 6.60 0.32
C GLY A 1061 49.83 6.06 1.53
#